data_AF-A0A5C7Q8X5-F1
#
_entry.id   AF-A0A5C7Q8X5-F1
#
_cell.length_a   1.000
_cell.length_b   1.000
_cell.length_c   1.000
_cell.angle_alpha   90.00
_cell.angle_beta   90.00
_cell.angle_gamma   90.00
#
_symmetry.space_group_name_H-M   'P 1'
#
loop_
_entity.id
_entity.type
_entity.pdbx_description
1 polymer ?
#
loop_
_entity_poly.entity_id
_entity_poly.type
_entity_poly.pdbx_seq_one_letter_code
_entity_poly.pdbx_strand_id
1 'polypeptide(L)'
;MKVHPIRILASLSPIQEDCQIVPAVAGSVWECDVIREGWSKNGVYYSRESLQQLLPLLEGAPVQYYGWGSTKSGHIPQSARIEATGTDENGPAANQGGVLANLCIADVDGRAVIRGYFVATHPILQEQLARHSSMGLGRPPMGLSIDARANTTMGIAEGRAGIVPSEFTAALEVTVVTTPAAGGGLRRLVASSDEEEEKVSKLLIWLNARRAKRNLSGLSQINTQVLQEAVTEIQESGLCESTVLSLAIEWINGGKTEEAVQLLEKMISVESSAPMEALVTKRRSIAADEAPTVTQEAEQILRNLRVMECGAQLNARLQEAKLPAQAEESLRKRFSGRVFEATELQEAVMELKNIIAATQPAPQVSQQPRSVSMGIGPVERHRAAWDVIFGYDHRAADCTLSDAEKQLRTDITRNGRMARPSVLVEEWFDASSPTVVGPNAILHEATSADYPNILSTSMEKRMLQVYNAIPDLSDQLVTVVTDIQNFKTQSRLTMGGFGDIPTVSESDSTDYPTLQKPAEQTTTYSLTKRGGLFPITWEMMMNDDIGQLRSFPQLLAKAAKAKKMKFVYGLVIGGKALTGPNVDTTYDGLTLFHASHGNLGTSALSQSTLYAGRQAIRNQRQYHRATTLGGSYTTTATTLTLASTTGIGAGDFIQVDAEIFRVTSVASATVVNVAIAQCGTTNANHSNGATATILADGIAADRFQLVVPPELEGTAYQILNAEWLPGGNNNDANPLYSDFKAGRIIVQAVNSIYLQGDVNNWYLKADESQVPGIEFGYLRGQVLPEILVQDAPLVGNMFSRDVVTYKLRHVYGGAQVDWRGAYGAIVP
;
A
#
# COMPACT_ATOMS: atom_id res chain seq x y z
N MET A 1 1.39 8.34 -59.11
CA MET A 1 1.15 9.79 -59.31
C MET A 1 1.31 10.46 -57.95
N LYS A 2 2.37 11.27 -57.81
CA LYS A 2 2.77 12.25 -56.77
C LYS A 2 2.50 12.03 -55.26
N VAL A 3 3.56 12.34 -54.51
CA VAL A 3 3.73 12.41 -53.04
C VAL A 3 3.29 13.79 -52.49
N HIS A 4 2.66 13.83 -51.31
CA HIS A 4 3.00 14.79 -50.22
C HIS A 4 2.59 14.24 -48.83
N PRO A 5 3.40 14.45 -47.76
CA PRO A 5 3.19 13.92 -46.39
C PRO A 5 2.94 14.99 -45.29
N ILE A 6 2.57 14.52 -44.08
CA ILE A 6 2.55 15.16 -42.73
C ILE A 6 1.48 16.24 -42.41
N ARG A 7 0.53 15.90 -41.51
CA ARG A 7 0.38 16.54 -40.17
C ARG A 7 -0.54 15.73 -39.24
N ILE A 8 0.02 15.39 -38.08
CA ILE A 8 -0.66 14.91 -36.87
C ILE A 8 -1.64 16.01 -36.41
N LEU A 9 -2.90 15.66 -36.19
CA LEU A 9 -3.77 16.35 -35.23
C LEU A 9 -4.39 15.28 -34.34
N ALA A 10 -3.93 15.28 -33.09
CA ALA A 10 -4.57 14.62 -31.98
C ALA A 10 -5.98 15.18 -31.81
N SER A 11 -6.99 14.31 -31.84
CA SER A 11 -8.28 14.54 -31.19
C SER A 11 -8.99 13.21 -30.94
N LEU A 12 -8.34 12.30 -30.21
CA LEU A 12 -9.11 11.66 -29.14
C LEU A 12 -9.34 12.80 -28.15
N SER A 13 -10.51 13.43 -28.21
CA SER A 13 -10.90 14.34 -27.15
C SER A 13 -10.83 13.53 -25.86
N PRO A 14 -10.00 13.92 -24.87
CA PRO A 14 -10.27 13.53 -23.50
C PRO A 14 -11.72 13.94 -23.24
N ILE A 15 -12.47 13.16 -22.46
CA ILE A 15 -13.70 13.69 -21.85
C ILE A 15 -13.28 15.02 -21.23
N GLN A 16 -13.76 16.14 -21.79
CA GLN A 16 -13.25 17.46 -21.47
C GLN A 16 -13.27 17.63 -19.95
N GLU A 17 -12.10 17.97 -19.42
CA GLU A 17 -11.91 18.65 -18.15
C GLU A 17 -12.76 19.91 -18.18
N ASP A 18 -13.99 19.78 -17.70
CA ASP A 18 -14.91 20.80 -17.20
C ASP A 18 -16.32 20.18 -17.24
N CYS A 19 -16.83 19.74 -16.09
CA CYS A 19 -18.28 19.48 -15.95
C CYS A 19 -19.02 20.82 -16.01
N GLN A 20 -19.14 21.42 -17.20
CA GLN A 20 -20.13 22.46 -17.44
C GLN A 20 -21.50 21.80 -17.53
N ILE A 21 -22.44 22.33 -16.76
CA ILE A 21 -23.85 21.91 -16.72
C ILE A 21 -24.42 22.15 -18.14
N VAL A 22 -24.58 21.10 -18.93
CA VAL A 22 -25.28 21.17 -20.22
C VAL A 22 -26.78 21.08 -19.91
N PRO A 23 -27.61 22.10 -20.26
CA PRO A 23 -29.06 22.05 -20.03
C PRO A 23 -29.69 20.89 -20.78
N ALA A 24 -30.76 20.30 -20.22
CA ALA A 24 -31.31 19.05 -20.72
C ALA A 24 -32.11 19.29 -22.01
N VAL A 25 -31.64 18.72 -23.12
CA VAL A 25 -32.32 18.81 -24.41
C VAL A 25 -33.76 18.28 -24.29
N ALA A 26 -34.75 19.02 -24.78
CA ALA A 26 -36.17 18.65 -24.75
C ALA A 26 -36.38 17.23 -25.31
N GLY A 27 -37.06 16.36 -24.55
CA GLY A 27 -37.26 14.95 -24.92
C GLY A 27 -36.33 13.94 -24.24
N SER A 28 -35.37 14.39 -23.42
CA SER A 28 -34.30 13.55 -22.86
C SER A 28 -34.68 12.71 -21.64
N VAL A 29 -35.69 13.08 -20.84
CA VAL A 29 -36.05 12.35 -19.60
C VAL A 29 -37.52 12.00 -19.52
N TRP A 30 -37.79 10.73 -19.24
CA TRP A 30 -39.12 10.14 -19.23
C TRP A 30 -39.39 9.42 -17.92
N GLU A 31 -40.58 9.61 -17.35
CA GLU A 31 -41.10 8.75 -16.29
C GLU A 31 -41.43 7.39 -16.92
N CYS A 32 -40.95 6.31 -16.32
CA CYS A 32 -41.10 4.96 -16.84
C CYS A 32 -41.52 3.96 -15.76
N ASP A 33 -42.32 2.98 -16.16
CA ASP A 33 -42.49 1.74 -15.43
C ASP A 33 -41.53 0.73 -16.04
N VAL A 34 -40.65 0.11 -15.26
CA VAL A 34 -39.66 -0.84 -15.76
C VAL A 34 -40.25 -2.25 -15.84
N ILE A 35 -40.95 -2.66 -14.79
CA ILE A 35 -41.62 -3.97 -14.69
C ILE A 35 -42.79 -3.89 -13.70
N ARG A 36 -43.86 -4.64 -13.98
CA ARG A 36 -45.08 -4.71 -13.15
C ARG A 36 -45.26 -6.09 -12.54
N GLU A 37 -45.86 -6.14 -11.35
CA GLU A 37 -46.27 -7.36 -10.67
C GLU A 37 -47.32 -8.12 -11.49
N GLY A 38 -47.15 -9.43 -11.55
CA GLY A 38 -48.05 -10.35 -12.24
C GLY A 38 -47.37 -11.23 -13.29
N TRP A 39 -48.21 -11.90 -14.08
CA TRP A 39 -47.78 -12.81 -15.14
C TRP A 39 -47.20 -12.07 -16.35
N SER A 40 -45.94 -12.36 -16.67
CA SER A 40 -45.34 -11.97 -17.94
C SER A 40 -45.86 -12.81 -19.10
N LYS A 41 -45.75 -12.30 -20.33
CA LYS A 41 -46.09 -13.04 -21.55
C LYS A 41 -45.29 -14.33 -21.73
N ASN A 42 -44.13 -14.44 -21.08
CA ASN A 42 -43.22 -15.58 -21.17
C ASN A 42 -43.50 -16.65 -20.09
N GLY A 43 -44.58 -16.51 -19.30
CA GLY A 43 -44.98 -17.52 -18.31
C GLY A 43 -44.21 -17.47 -16.99
N VAL A 44 -43.55 -16.35 -16.70
CA VAL A 44 -42.91 -16.07 -15.41
C VAL A 44 -43.80 -15.11 -14.60
N TYR A 45 -44.04 -15.43 -13.33
CA TYR A 45 -44.78 -14.57 -12.40
C TYR A 45 -43.81 -13.76 -11.54
N TYR A 46 -43.95 -12.44 -11.53
CA TYR A 46 -43.16 -11.54 -10.68
C TYR A 46 -44.03 -11.09 -9.51
N SER A 47 -43.69 -11.50 -8.28
CA SER A 47 -44.36 -11.03 -7.06
C SER A 47 -43.76 -9.70 -6.56
N ARG A 48 -44.44 -9.02 -5.62
CA ARG A 48 -43.88 -7.85 -4.94
C ARG A 48 -42.49 -8.11 -4.34
N GLU A 49 -42.26 -9.27 -3.75
CA GLU A 49 -40.96 -9.65 -3.19
C GLU A 49 -39.90 -9.83 -4.28
N SER A 50 -40.26 -10.43 -5.43
CA SER A 50 -39.39 -10.53 -6.60
C SER A 50 -38.98 -9.13 -7.11
N LEU A 51 -39.89 -8.16 -7.11
CA LEU A 51 -39.60 -6.79 -7.50
C LEU A 51 -38.69 -6.06 -6.50
N GLN A 52 -38.86 -6.30 -5.20
CA GLN A 52 -37.98 -5.75 -4.15
C GLN A 52 -36.53 -6.21 -4.29
N GLN A 53 -36.31 -7.48 -4.62
CA GLN A 53 -34.97 -8.01 -4.87
C GLN A 53 -34.35 -7.48 -6.16
N LEU A 54 -35.17 -7.24 -7.19
CA LEU A 54 -34.71 -6.79 -8.49
C LEU A 54 -34.38 -5.29 -8.53
N LEU A 55 -35.07 -4.47 -7.73
CA LEU A 55 -34.90 -3.01 -7.64
C LEU A 55 -33.42 -2.55 -7.53
N PRO A 56 -32.61 -3.02 -6.57
CA PRO A 56 -31.22 -2.56 -6.43
C PRO A 56 -30.32 -2.97 -7.61
N LEU A 57 -30.68 -4.01 -8.37
CA LEU A 57 -29.92 -4.46 -9.53
C LEU A 57 -30.21 -3.62 -10.78
N LEU A 58 -31.34 -2.89 -10.82
CA LEU A 58 -31.76 -2.07 -11.95
C LEU A 58 -31.38 -0.59 -11.80
N GLU A 59 -31.11 -0.12 -10.59
CA GLU A 59 -30.75 1.28 -10.32
C GLU A 59 -29.43 1.66 -11.00
N GLY A 60 -29.46 2.62 -11.94
CA GLY A 60 -28.29 3.02 -12.73
C GLY A 60 -27.94 2.06 -13.87
N ALA A 61 -28.77 1.04 -14.16
CA ALA A 61 -28.51 0.09 -15.23
C ALA A 61 -28.54 0.75 -16.61
N PRO A 62 -27.60 0.42 -17.52
CA PRO A 62 -27.61 0.91 -18.89
C PRO A 62 -28.78 0.31 -19.66
N VAL A 63 -29.54 1.15 -20.36
CA VAL A 63 -30.61 0.71 -21.25
C VAL A 63 -30.07 0.68 -22.68
N GLN A 64 -30.12 -0.49 -23.29
CA GLN A 64 -29.66 -0.72 -24.66
C GLN A 64 -30.76 -0.40 -25.67
N TYR A 65 -30.34 0.12 -26.83
CA TYR A 65 -31.20 0.42 -27.96
C TYR A 65 -30.60 -0.16 -29.23
N TYR A 66 -31.23 -1.19 -29.78
CA TYR A 66 -30.79 -1.83 -31.02
C TYR A 66 -31.65 -1.36 -32.20
N GLY A 67 -31.01 -0.65 -33.14
CA GLY A 67 -31.61 -0.28 -34.42
C GLY A 67 -31.34 -1.36 -35.46
N TRP A 68 -32.32 -2.22 -35.76
CA TRP A 68 -32.25 -3.14 -36.91
C TRP A 68 -33.41 -2.85 -37.86
N GLY A 69 -33.13 -2.81 -39.16
CA GLY A 69 -34.08 -2.57 -40.24
C GLY A 69 -35.46 -3.21 -40.05
N SER A 70 -36.47 -2.39 -40.33
CA SER A 70 -37.91 -2.60 -40.54
C SER A 70 -38.76 -3.56 -39.69
N THR A 71 -38.28 -4.47 -38.84
CA THR A 71 -39.21 -5.26 -37.98
C THR A 71 -38.56 -5.94 -36.77
N LYS A 72 -38.90 -5.44 -35.57
CA LYS A 72 -38.73 -5.99 -34.20
C LYS A 72 -37.40 -5.69 -33.47
N SER A 73 -37.48 -4.82 -32.46
CA SER A 73 -36.48 -4.66 -31.39
C SER A 73 -36.71 -5.72 -30.31
N GLY A 74 -35.67 -6.48 -29.95
CA GLY A 74 -35.71 -7.53 -28.91
C GLY A 74 -34.32 -7.78 -28.32
N HIS A 75 -34.27 -8.58 -27.23
CA HIS A 75 -33.02 -8.97 -26.57
C HIS A 75 -32.08 -9.71 -27.52
N ILE A 76 -30.77 -9.44 -27.44
CA ILE A 76 -29.76 -10.21 -28.16
C ILE A 76 -29.63 -11.60 -27.51
N PRO A 77 -29.55 -12.71 -28.27
CA PRO A 77 -29.33 -14.05 -27.73
C PRO A 77 -28.05 -14.13 -26.90
N GLN A 78 -28.09 -14.87 -25.78
CA GLN A 78 -26.95 -14.98 -24.86
C GLN A 78 -25.67 -15.54 -25.51
N SER A 79 -25.79 -16.38 -26.55
CA SER A 79 -24.66 -16.86 -27.33
C SER A 79 -23.92 -15.76 -28.10
N ALA A 80 -24.65 -14.76 -28.61
CA ALA A 80 -24.08 -13.62 -29.33
C ALA A 80 -23.44 -12.57 -28.38
N ARG A 81 -23.64 -12.70 -27.06
CA ARG A 81 -22.97 -11.87 -26.03
C ARG A 81 -21.56 -12.37 -25.69
N ILE A 82 -21.23 -13.63 -25.95
CA ILE A 82 -19.94 -14.25 -25.58
C ILE A 82 -18.86 -13.98 -26.65
N GLU A 83 -19.24 -13.83 -27.91
CA GLU A 83 -18.30 -13.60 -29.02
C GLU A 83 -17.93 -12.13 -29.27
N ALA A 84 -18.51 -11.18 -28.53
CA ALA A 84 -18.32 -9.74 -28.75
C ALA A 84 -17.56 -9.06 -27.58
N THR A 85 -16.28 -9.38 -27.43
CA THR A 85 -15.30 -8.59 -26.65
C THR A 85 -14.26 -7.91 -27.56
N GLY A 86 -14.65 -7.62 -28.80
CA GLY A 86 -13.86 -6.86 -29.77
C GLY A 86 -14.10 -5.36 -29.64
N THR A 87 -13.06 -4.57 -29.87
CA THR A 87 -13.08 -3.10 -29.92
C THR A 87 -13.55 -2.59 -31.28
N ASP A 88 -14.61 -3.18 -31.83
CA ASP A 88 -15.23 -2.69 -33.06
C ASP A 88 -16.22 -1.57 -32.72
N GLU A 89 -16.11 -0.47 -33.46
CA GLU A 89 -16.90 0.75 -33.37
C GLU A 89 -18.43 0.57 -33.61
N ASN A 90 -18.90 -0.67 -33.71
CA ASN A 90 -20.30 -1.07 -33.84
C ASN A 90 -20.72 -2.23 -32.88
N GLY A 91 -19.93 -2.54 -31.85
CA GLY A 91 -20.23 -3.61 -30.88
C GLY A 91 -21.39 -3.29 -29.90
N PRO A 92 -21.86 -4.26 -29.08
CA PRO A 92 -23.03 -4.09 -28.20
C PRO A 92 -22.91 -2.95 -27.19
N ALA A 93 -21.69 -2.60 -26.77
CA ALA A 93 -21.41 -1.47 -25.89
C ALA A 93 -21.60 -0.10 -26.58
N ALA A 94 -21.61 -0.05 -27.91
CA ALA A 94 -21.82 1.16 -28.70
C ALA A 94 -23.32 1.53 -28.88
N ASN A 95 -24.25 0.66 -28.45
CA ASN A 95 -25.70 0.81 -28.65
C ASN A 95 -26.46 1.27 -27.39
N GLN A 96 -25.78 1.97 -26.47
CA GLN A 96 -26.42 2.48 -25.27
C GLN A 96 -27.42 3.60 -25.58
N GLY A 97 -28.71 3.31 -25.41
CA GLY A 97 -29.82 4.24 -25.62
C GLY A 97 -30.04 5.22 -24.45
N GLY A 98 -29.78 4.77 -23.21
CA GLY A 98 -29.99 5.58 -22.01
C GLY A 98 -29.68 4.86 -20.70
N VAL A 99 -30.26 5.35 -19.60
CA VAL A 99 -30.02 4.86 -18.22
C VAL A 99 -31.31 4.95 -17.39
N LEU A 100 -31.49 4.01 -16.47
CA LEU A 100 -32.52 4.09 -15.44
C LEU A 100 -32.00 4.79 -14.18
N ALA A 101 -32.81 5.66 -13.59
CA ALA A 101 -32.46 6.42 -12.41
C ALA A 101 -33.66 6.61 -11.49
N ASN A 102 -33.40 6.66 -10.19
CA ASN A 102 -34.36 6.94 -9.14
C ASN A 102 -35.55 5.97 -9.18
N LEU A 103 -35.25 4.67 -9.20
CA LEU A 103 -36.25 3.62 -9.19
C LEU A 103 -36.80 3.42 -7.77
N CYS A 104 -38.12 3.31 -7.67
CA CYS A 104 -38.85 2.96 -6.47
C CYS A 104 -39.95 1.95 -6.79
N ILE A 105 -40.50 1.29 -5.76
CA ILE A 105 -41.69 0.46 -5.92
C ILE A 105 -42.90 1.32 -5.62
N ALA A 106 -43.76 1.49 -6.62
CA ALA A 106 -45.01 2.21 -6.52
C ALA A 106 -46.19 1.25 -6.73
N ASP A 107 -47.28 1.46 -6.00
CA ASP A 107 -48.54 0.73 -6.22
C ASP A 107 -49.38 1.47 -7.28
N VAL A 108 -49.69 0.78 -8.37
CA VAL A 108 -50.36 1.35 -9.54
C VAL A 108 -51.48 0.39 -9.94
N ASP A 109 -52.72 0.87 -9.92
CA ASP A 109 -53.91 0.05 -10.23
C ASP A 109 -54.00 -1.23 -9.35
N GLY A 110 -53.55 -1.14 -8.09
CA GLY A 110 -53.59 -2.23 -7.11
C GLY A 110 -52.48 -3.28 -7.26
N ARG A 111 -51.44 -3.01 -8.07
CA ARG A 111 -50.28 -3.90 -8.26
C ARG A 111 -48.97 -3.14 -8.06
N ALA A 112 -47.95 -3.82 -7.54
CA ALA A 112 -46.62 -3.25 -7.38
C ALA A 112 -45.91 -3.08 -8.74
N VAL A 113 -45.23 -1.94 -8.94
CA VAL A 113 -44.51 -1.60 -10.17
C VAL A 113 -43.19 -0.95 -9.80
N ILE A 114 -42.10 -1.39 -10.44
CA ILE A 114 -40.83 -0.64 -10.37
C ILE A 114 -40.94 0.56 -11.29
N ARG A 115 -40.91 1.77 -10.72
CA ARG A 115 -41.06 3.05 -11.41
C ARG A 115 -39.87 3.94 -11.14
N GLY A 116 -39.46 4.70 -12.15
CA GLY A 116 -38.53 5.82 -11.97
C GLY A 116 -38.33 6.56 -13.28
N TYR A 117 -37.12 7.05 -13.52
CA TYR A 117 -36.81 7.85 -14.71
C TYR A 117 -35.91 7.09 -15.68
N PHE A 118 -36.27 7.18 -16.96
CA PHE A 118 -35.43 6.80 -18.08
C PHE A 118 -34.82 8.05 -18.70
N VAL A 119 -33.49 8.13 -18.64
CA VAL A 119 -32.71 9.23 -19.23
C VAL A 119 -32.13 8.74 -20.56
N ALA A 120 -32.67 9.23 -21.67
CA ALA A 120 -32.17 8.93 -23.01
C ALA A 120 -30.88 9.71 -23.25
N THR A 121 -29.79 9.01 -23.56
CA THR A 121 -28.48 9.59 -23.85
C THR A 121 -28.13 9.56 -25.33
N HIS A 122 -28.80 8.71 -26.11
CA HIS A 122 -28.50 8.54 -27.53
C HIS A 122 -29.26 9.56 -28.41
N PRO A 123 -28.57 10.35 -29.28
CA PRO A 123 -29.19 11.44 -30.05
C PRO A 123 -30.38 11.01 -30.93
N ILE A 124 -30.28 9.85 -31.61
CA ILE A 124 -31.37 9.33 -32.46
C ILE A 124 -32.60 8.97 -31.63
N LEU A 125 -32.41 8.40 -30.44
CA LEU A 125 -33.50 8.00 -29.56
C LEU A 125 -34.18 9.24 -28.96
N GLN A 126 -33.38 10.24 -28.57
CA GLN A 126 -33.89 11.55 -28.12
C GLN A 126 -34.74 12.21 -29.21
N GLU A 127 -34.29 12.23 -30.47
CA GLU A 127 -35.05 12.81 -31.58
C GLU A 127 -36.36 12.06 -31.83
N GLN A 128 -36.36 10.72 -31.80
CA GLN A 128 -37.57 9.91 -31.97
C GLN A 128 -38.59 10.13 -30.85
N LEU A 129 -38.13 10.22 -29.59
CA LEU A 129 -38.99 10.49 -28.44
C LEU A 129 -39.51 11.93 -28.43
N ALA A 130 -38.67 12.92 -28.80
CA ALA A 130 -39.06 14.31 -28.93
C ALA A 130 -40.10 14.53 -30.04
N ARG A 131 -39.93 13.90 -31.22
CA ARG A 131 -40.89 13.93 -32.32
C ARG A 131 -42.24 13.32 -31.92
N HIS A 132 -42.23 12.24 -31.13
CA HIS A 132 -43.48 11.63 -30.64
C HIS A 132 -44.23 12.55 -29.66
N SER A 133 -43.48 13.23 -28.79
CA SER A 133 -44.05 14.17 -27.82
C SER A 133 -44.61 15.43 -28.49
N SER A 134 -43.93 15.99 -29.50
CA SER A 134 -44.36 17.21 -30.19
C SER A 134 -45.61 17.02 -31.06
N MET A 135 -45.91 15.79 -31.48
CA MET A 135 -47.12 15.45 -32.25
C MET A 135 -48.36 15.20 -31.37
N GLY A 136 -48.25 15.28 -30.03
CA GLY A 136 -49.39 15.11 -29.11
C GLY A 136 -49.96 13.69 -29.06
N LEU A 137 -49.21 12.68 -29.51
CA LEU A 137 -49.68 11.31 -29.75
C LEU A 137 -49.80 10.42 -28.49
N GLY A 138 -49.80 11.01 -27.29
CA GLY A 138 -49.89 10.25 -26.03
C GLY A 138 -48.67 9.38 -25.76
N ARG A 139 -48.87 8.22 -25.10
CA ARG A 139 -47.77 7.32 -24.67
C ARG A 139 -46.94 6.87 -25.89
N PRO A 140 -45.60 6.97 -25.84
CA PRO A 140 -44.76 6.51 -26.95
C PRO A 140 -44.90 4.99 -27.15
N PRO A 141 -44.83 4.49 -28.40
CA PRO A 141 -44.99 3.07 -28.75
C PRO A 141 -43.80 2.19 -28.34
N MET A 142 -43.01 2.65 -27.37
CA MET A 142 -41.81 1.99 -26.85
C MET A 142 -42.02 1.59 -25.39
N GLY A 143 -41.59 0.38 -25.06
CA GLY A 143 -41.58 -0.18 -23.72
C GLY A 143 -40.19 -0.64 -23.30
N LEU A 144 -40.08 -1.05 -22.04
CA LEU A 144 -38.86 -1.57 -21.45
C LEU A 144 -39.02 -3.07 -21.21
N SER A 145 -37.97 -3.82 -21.52
CA SER A 145 -37.87 -5.24 -21.24
C SER A 145 -36.57 -5.54 -20.52
N ILE A 146 -36.65 -6.36 -19.48
CA ILE A 146 -35.50 -6.77 -18.69
C ILE A 146 -35.06 -8.17 -19.07
N ASP A 147 -33.77 -8.44 -18.87
CA ASP A 147 -33.17 -9.77 -18.88
C ASP A 147 -32.33 -9.91 -17.60
N ALA A 148 -32.70 -10.87 -16.74
CA ALA A 148 -32.12 -11.02 -15.41
C ALA A 148 -31.98 -12.50 -15.06
N ARG A 149 -30.89 -12.82 -14.34
CA ARG A 149 -30.58 -14.18 -13.89
C ARG A 149 -31.12 -14.39 -12.48
N ALA A 150 -32.00 -15.37 -12.32
CA ALA A 150 -32.58 -15.73 -11.04
C ALA A 150 -32.60 -17.25 -10.84
N ASN A 151 -32.56 -17.67 -9.57
CA ASN A 151 -32.99 -19.01 -9.18
C ASN A 151 -34.51 -19.08 -9.30
N THR A 152 -35.03 -20.13 -9.92
CA THR A 152 -36.46 -20.25 -10.21
C THR A 152 -37.03 -21.53 -9.62
N THR A 153 -38.28 -21.43 -9.17
CA THR A 153 -39.06 -22.56 -8.67
C THR A 153 -40.36 -22.67 -9.44
N MET A 154 -40.91 -23.88 -9.57
CA MET A 154 -42.26 -24.06 -10.11
C MET A 154 -43.27 -23.80 -9.00
N GLY A 155 -44.18 -22.86 -9.23
CA GLY A 155 -45.20 -22.45 -8.26
C GLY A 155 -46.55 -22.21 -8.91
N ILE A 156 -47.59 -22.08 -8.08
CA ILE A 156 -48.93 -21.67 -8.52
C ILE A 156 -49.17 -20.26 -7.98
N ALA A 157 -49.39 -19.31 -8.87
CA ALA A 157 -49.72 -17.92 -8.53
C ALA A 157 -50.99 -17.49 -9.28
N GLU A 158 -51.92 -16.82 -8.60
CA GLU A 158 -53.22 -16.42 -9.17
C GLU A 158 -53.98 -17.57 -9.87
N GLY A 159 -53.87 -18.80 -9.36
CA GLY A 159 -54.54 -19.99 -9.91
C GLY A 159 -53.92 -20.57 -11.19
N ARG A 160 -52.79 -20.03 -11.67
CA ARG A 160 -52.02 -20.53 -12.82
C ARG A 160 -50.68 -21.12 -12.35
N ALA A 161 -50.31 -22.28 -12.86
CA ALA A 161 -48.98 -22.88 -12.62
C ALA A 161 -47.93 -22.25 -13.56
N GLY A 162 -46.76 -21.93 -13.04
CA GLY A 162 -45.66 -21.36 -13.82
C GLY A 162 -44.40 -21.11 -13.00
N ILE A 163 -43.48 -20.34 -13.58
CA ILE A 163 -42.15 -20.13 -13.02
C ILE A 163 -42.18 -18.91 -12.09
N VAL A 164 -41.72 -19.07 -10.85
CA VAL A 164 -41.59 -17.99 -9.87
C VAL A 164 -40.11 -17.84 -9.48
N PRO A 165 -39.49 -16.67 -9.71
CA PRO A 165 -38.11 -16.43 -9.31
C PRO A 165 -38.01 -16.22 -7.80
N SER A 166 -37.14 -17.00 -7.14
CA SER A 166 -36.95 -16.96 -5.68
C SER A 166 -35.81 -16.03 -5.24
N GLU A 167 -34.79 -15.86 -6.08
CA GLU A 167 -33.64 -14.99 -5.80
C GLU A 167 -32.98 -14.48 -7.09
N PHE A 168 -32.83 -13.17 -7.23
CA PHE A 168 -32.12 -12.54 -8.37
C PHE A 168 -30.63 -12.38 -8.06
N THR A 169 -29.79 -12.89 -8.97
CA THR A 169 -28.32 -12.85 -8.85
C THR A 169 -27.69 -11.73 -9.66
N ALA A 170 -28.27 -11.38 -10.81
CA ALA A 170 -27.79 -10.29 -11.67
C ALA A 170 -28.87 -9.79 -12.63
N ALA A 171 -28.91 -8.49 -12.90
CA ALA A 171 -29.58 -7.93 -14.09
C ALA A 171 -28.57 -7.91 -15.25
N LEU A 172 -28.84 -8.68 -16.31
CA LEU A 172 -27.94 -8.80 -17.44
C LEU A 172 -28.12 -7.66 -18.43
N GLU A 173 -29.38 -7.30 -18.74
CA GLU A 173 -29.68 -6.24 -19.69
C GLU A 173 -31.05 -5.61 -19.46
N VAL A 174 -31.18 -4.33 -19.83
CA VAL A 174 -32.47 -3.65 -20.01
C VAL A 174 -32.49 -3.08 -21.42
N THR A 175 -33.56 -3.33 -22.18
CA THR A 175 -33.63 -2.98 -23.61
C THR A 175 -34.92 -2.24 -23.92
N VAL A 176 -34.83 -1.25 -24.81
CA VAL A 176 -36.01 -0.61 -25.40
C VAL A 176 -36.63 -1.54 -26.43
N VAL A 177 -37.91 -1.89 -26.25
CA VAL A 177 -38.65 -2.81 -27.10
C VAL A 177 -39.98 -2.21 -27.55
N THR A 178 -40.56 -2.67 -28.65
CA THR A 178 -41.88 -2.21 -29.10
C THR A 178 -43.02 -2.89 -28.34
N THR A 179 -42.81 -4.09 -27.81
CA THR A 179 -43.83 -4.84 -27.05
C THR A 179 -43.24 -5.45 -25.78
N PRO A 180 -43.39 -4.81 -24.61
CA PRO A 180 -42.82 -5.30 -23.35
C PRO A 180 -43.51 -6.59 -22.88
N ALA A 181 -42.72 -7.51 -22.30
CA ALA A 181 -43.21 -8.81 -21.83
C ALA A 181 -43.83 -8.77 -20.43
N ALA A 182 -43.36 -7.85 -19.57
CA ALA A 182 -43.74 -7.74 -18.16
C ALA A 182 -44.23 -6.32 -17.77
N GLY A 183 -44.88 -5.63 -18.72
CA GLY A 183 -45.58 -4.37 -18.44
C GLY A 183 -44.71 -3.10 -18.36
N GLY A 184 -43.44 -3.15 -18.77
CA GLY A 184 -42.54 -2.00 -18.78
C GLY A 184 -42.86 -1.00 -19.90
N GLY A 185 -42.98 0.29 -19.59
CA GLY A 185 -43.42 1.32 -20.54
C GLY A 185 -42.99 2.74 -20.15
N LEU A 186 -42.76 3.60 -21.14
CA LEU A 186 -42.57 5.04 -20.90
C LEU A 186 -43.95 5.70 -20.74
N ARG A 187 -44.11 6.52 -19.69
CA ARG A 187 -45.39 7.12 -19.30
C ARG A 187 -45.52 8.57 -19.73
N ARG A 188 -44.62 9.43 -19.26
CA ARG A 188 -44.72 10.90 -19.41
C ARG A 188 -43.33 11.50 -19.64
N LEU A 189 -43.24 12.50 -20.50
CA LEU A 189 -42.04 13.31 -20.66
C LEU A 189 -41.91 14.27 -19.46
N VAL A 190 -40.76 14.25 -18.80
CA VAL A 190 -40.46 15.08 -17.62
C VAL A 190 -39.71 16.35 -18.03
N ALA A 191 -38.84 16.26 -19.04
CA ALA A 191 -38.06 17.38 -19.57
C ALA A 191 -38.87 18.32 -20.50
N SER A 192 -40.05 18.77 -20.06
CA SER A 192 -40.88 19.76 -20.76
C SER A 192 -41.24 20.99 -19.92
N SER A 193 -40.76 21.08 -18.67
CA SER A 193 -40.99 22.21 -17.76
C SER A 193 -39.69 22.65 -17.07
N ASP A 194 -39.42 23.95 -17.08
CA ASP A 194 -38.14 24.56 -16.66
C ASP A 194 -37.73 24.21 -15.21
N GLU A 195 -38.68 24.05 -14.27
CA GLU A 195 -38.40 23.68 -12.86
C GLU A 195 -37.94 22.23 -12.66
N GLU A 196 -38.36 21.30 -13.52
CA GLU A 196 -37.97 19.87 -13.43
C GLU A 196 -36.64 19.60 -14.15
N GLU A 197 -36.20 20.50 -15.05
CA GLU A 197 -34.97 20.40 -15.84
C GLU A 197 -33.69 20.56 -15.00
N GLU A 198 -33.73 21.44 -13.99
CA GLU A 198 -32.61 21.67 -13.08
C GLU A 198 -32.34 20.44 -12.19
N LYS A 199 -33.42 19.81 -11.67
CA LYS A 199 -33.34 18.59 -10.86
C LYS A 199 -32.75 17.41 -11.65
N VAL A 200 -33.17 17.28 -12.90
CA VAL A 200 -32.70 16.27 -13.84
C VAL A 200 -31.22 16.46 -14.19
N SER A 201 -30.79 17.71 -14.38
CA SER A 201 -29.39 18.05 -14.69
C SER A 201 -28.44 17.68 -13.54
N LYS A 202 -28.86 17.89 -12.28
CA LYS A 202 -28.10 17.50 -11.08
C LYS A 202 -28.04 15.97 -10.89
N LEU A 203 -29.13 15.26 -11.20
CA LEU A 203 -29.19 13.79 -11.22
C LEU A 203 -28.23 13.18 -12.26
N LEU A 204 -28.15 13.79 -13.45
CA LEU A 204 -27.22 13.40 -14.53
C LEU A 204 -25.75 13.55 -14.11
N ILE A 205 -25.41 14.62 -13.38
CA ILE A 205 -24.06 14.84 -12.83
C ILE A 205 -23.70 13.75 -11.81
N TRP A 206 -24.62 13.43 -10.90
CA TRP A 206 -24.43 12.37 -9.91
C TRP A 206 -24.24 10.98 -10.56
N LEU A 207 -25.03 10.64 -11.58
CA LEU A 207 -24.90 9.40 -12.36
C LEU A 207 -23.56 9.30 -13.10
N ASN A 208 -23.10 10.40 -13.70
CA ASN A 208 -21.81 10.47 -14.39
C ASN A 208 -20.63 10.28 -13.41
N ALA A 209 -20.72 10.86 -12.20
CA ALA A 209 -19.72 10.65 -11.15
C ALA A 209 -19.67 9.18 -10.68
N ARG A 210 -20.83 8.51 -10.58
CA ARG A 210 -20.92 7.07 -10.23
C ARG A 210 -20.32 6.18 -11.32
N ARG A 211 -20.51 6.51 -12.60
CA ARG A 211 -19.92 5.79 -13.75
C ARG A 211 -18.41 5.88 -13.81
N ALA A 212 -17.86 7.07 -13.60
CA ALA A 212 -16.44 7.31 -13.79
C ALA A 212 -15.56 6.53 -12.78
N LYS A 213 -16.12 6.11 -11.64
CA LYS A 213 -15.45 5.21 -10.68
C LYS A 213 -15.40 3.73 -11.08
N ARG A 214 -16.06 3.28 -12.17
CA ARG A 214 -15.84 1.93 -12.71
C ARG A 214 -14.53 1.79 -13.50
N ASN A 215 -13.87 2.89 -13.88
CA ASN A 215 -12.54 2.94 -14.49
C ASN A 215 -11.57 3.74 -13.59
N LEU A 216 -10.85 3.03 -12.71
CA LEU A 216 -10.14 3.56 -11.54
C LEU A 216 -8.70 4.06 -11.81
N SER A 217 -8.47 5.09 -12.62
CA SER A 217 -7.09 5.63 -12.74
C SER A 217 -6.90 7.14 -12.86
N GLY A 218 -7.93 7.97 -12.75
CA GLY A 218 -7.68 9.42 -12.68
C GLY A 218 -8.92 10.23 -12.36
N LEU A 219 -9.15 10.55 -11.07
CA LEU A 219 -10.27 11.39 -10.63
C LEU A 219 -10.04 11.99 -9.22
N SER A 220 -8.92 12.66 -9.00
CA SER A 220 -8.65 13.40 -7.75
C SER A 220 -9.27 14.82 -7.73
N GLN A 221 -10.25 15.12 -8.58
CA GLN A 221 -10.70 16.50 -8.84
C GLN A 221 -12.24 16.70 -8.90
N ILE A 222 -13.06 15.97 -8.13
CA ILE A 222 -14.47 16.37 -7.97
C ILE A 222 -14.60 17.27 -6.75
N ASN A 223 -15.09 18.49 -6.96
CA ASN A 223 -15.25 19.54 -5.96
C ASN A 223 -16.24 19.13 -4.86
N THR A 224 -15.78 19.11 -3.60
CA THR A 224 -16.51 18.64 -2.41
C THR A 224 -17.80 19.43 -2.15
N GLN A 225 -17.84 20.68 -2.58
CA GLN A 225 -18.98 21.59 -2.37
C GLN A 225 -20.18 21.21 -3.26
N VAL A 226 -19.93 20.76 -4.49
CA VAL A 226 -20.96 20.33 -5.45
C VAL A 226 -21.65 19.05 -4.99
N LEU A 227 -20.91 18.15 -4.32
CA LEU A 227 -21.47 16.94 -3.72
C LEU A 227 -22.31 17.23 -2.47
N GLN A 228 -21.92 18.23 -1.68
CA GLN A 228 -22.66 18.65 -0.47
C GLN A 228 -23.97 19.35 -0.82
N GLU A 229 -23.98 20.21 -1.84
CA GLU A 229 -25.19 20.90 -2.31
C GLU A 229 -26.20 19.91 -2.93
N ALA A 230 -25.73 18.97 -3.76
CA ALA A 230 -26.57 17.91 -4.31
C ALA A 230 -27.24 17.03 -3.23
N VAL A 231 -26.52 16.70 -2.16
CA VAL A 231 -27.06 15.92 -1.03
C VAL A 231 -28.12 16.70 -0.26
N THR A 232 -28.00 18.02 -0.17
CA THR A 232 -28.94 18.87 0.57
C THR A 232 -30.28 19.00 -0.18
N GLU A 233 -30.28 19.09 -1.51
CA GLU A 233 -31.51 19.05 -2.33
C GLU A 233 -32.13 17.65 -2.45
N ILE A 234 -31.31 16.59 -2.38
CA ILE A 234 -31.80 15.20 -2.32
C ILE A 234 -32.57 14.93 -1.01
N GLN A 235 -32.27 15.64 0.08
CA GLN A 235 -33.03 15.57 1.34
C GLN A 235 -34.41 16.25 1.26
N GLU A 236 -34.53 17.35 0.52
CA GLU A 236 -35.81 18.09 0.39
C GLU A 236 -36.81 17.43 -0.57
N SER A 237 -36.33 16.54 -1.46
CA SER A 237 -37.14 15.85 -2.47
C SER A 237 -37.74 14.52 -2.00
N GLY A 238 -37.52 14.10 -0.75
CA GLY A 238 -38.20 12.97 -0.13
C GLY A 238 -37.82 11.60 -0.72
N LEU A 239 -36.52 11.30 -0.81
CA LEU A 239 -36.00 10.02 -1.31
C LEU A 239 -35.63 9.00 -0.23
N CYS A 240 -35.66 7.71 -0.61
CA CYS A 240 -35.67 6.56 0.28
C CYS A 240 -34.35 6.29 1.03
N GLU A 241 -34.50 5.79 2.25
CA GLU A 241 -33.47 5.48 3.25
C GLU A 241 -32.31 4.61 2.71
N SER A 242 -32.60 3.73 1.76
CA SER A 242 -31.60 2.82 1.16
C SER A 242 -30.51 3.55 0.38
N THR A 243 -30.83 4.69 -0.23
CA THR A 243 -29.89 5.45 -1.06
C THR A 243 -28.88 6.20 -0.18
N VAL A 244 -29.35 6.76 0.93
CA VAL A 244 -28.52 7.46 1.93
C VAL A 244 -27.55 6.49 2.61
N LEU A 245 -28.03 5.29 2.98
CA LEU A 245 -27.21 4.23 3.56
C LEU A 245 -26.11 3.75 2.60
N SER A 246 -26.44 3.58 1.32
CA SER A 246 -25.45 3.18 0.31
C SER A 246 -24.33 4.22 0.13
N LEU A 247 -24.68 5.51 0.19
CA LEU A 247 -23.72 6.61 0.07
C LEU A 247 -22.81 6.70 1.31
N ALA A 248 -23.37 6.55 2.51
CA ALA A 248 -22.60 6.52 3.75
C ALA A 248 -21.59 5.36 3.77
N ILE A 249 -22.00 4.16 3.34
CA ILE A 249 -21.12 3.00 3.21
C ILE A 249 -19.98 3.27 2.20
N GLU A 250 -20.29 3.90 1.07
CA GLU A 250 -19.28 4.27 0.09
C GLU A 250 -18.28 5.34 0.59
N TRP A 251 -18.73 6.30 1.41
CA TRP A 251 -17.86 7.32 1.99
C TRP A 251 -16.94 6.77 3.08
N ILE A 252 -17.44 5.83 3.90
CA ILE A 252 -16.64 5.07 4.86
C ILE A 252 -15.54 4.29 4.12
N ASN A 253 -15.89 3.59 3.04
CA ASN A 253 -14.92 2.85 2.22
C ASN A 253 -13.93 3.76 1.49
N GLY A 254 -14.30 5.01 1.24
CA GLY A 254 -13.45 6.06 0.65
C GLY A 254 -12.59 6.83 1.65
N GLY A 255 -12.60 6.48 2.94
CA GLY A 255 -11.81 7.12 3.99
C GLY A 255 -12.38 8.44 4.53
N LYS A 256 -13.59 8.84 4.11
CA LYS A 256 -14.30 10.06 4.56
C LYS A 256 -15.35 9.70 5.62
N THR A 257 -14.85 9.35 6.80
CA THR A 257 -15.67 8.77 7.88
C THR A 257 -16.47 9.80 8.66
N GLU A 258 -15.95 11.02 8.86
CA GLU A 258 -16.67 12.09 9.57
C GLU A 258 -17.89 12.57 8.80
N GLU A 259 -17.78 12.75 7.48
CA GLU A 259 -18.90 13.20 6.64
C GLU A 259 -19.99 12.12 6.53
N ALA A 260 -19.60 10.84 6.55
CA ALA A 260 -20.54 9.72 6.57
C ALA A 260 -21.31 9.62 7.90
N VAL A 261 -20.64 9.86 9.02
CA VAL A 261 -21.26 9.88 10.35
C VAL A 261 -22.24 11.05 10.47
N GLN A 262 -21.86 12.25 10.02
CA GLN A 262 -22.76 13.41 10.01
C GLN A 262 -24.02 13.18 9.14
N LEU A 263 -23.87 12.49 8.00
CA LEU A 263 -24.99 12.11 7.12
C LEU A 263 -25.98 11.16 7.84
N LEU A 264 -25.44 10.16 8.54
CA LEU A 264 -26.23 9.15 9.27
C LEU A 264 -26.90 9.73 10.52
N GLU A 265 -26.21 10.58 11.28
CA GLU A 265 -26.79 11.26 12.46
C GLU A 265 -27.97 12.16 12.09
N LYS A 266 -27.88 12.85 10.95
CA LYS A 266 -28.94 13.71 10.46
C LYS A 266 -30.16 12.90 9.98
N MET A 267 -29.94 11.71 9.41
CA MET A 267 -31.03 10.77 9.03
C MET A 267 -31.82 10.29 10.26
N ILE A 268 -31.12 9.92 11.34
CA ILE A 268 -31.73 9.47 12.60
C ILE A 268 -32.57 10.59 13.25
N SER A 269 -32.15 11.85 13.11
CA SER A 269 -32.89 12.99 13.68
C SER A 269 -34.28 13.22 13.03
N VAL A 270 -34.46 12.82 11.77
CA VAL A 270 -35.72 13.01 10.99
C VAL A 270 -36.80 11.98 11.37
N GLU A 271 -36.43 10.77 11.76
CA GLU A 271 -37.39 9.71 12.18
C GLU A 271 -38.07 9.98 13.54
N SER A 272 -37.58 10.95 14.32
CA SER A 272 -38.03 11.20 15.70
C SER A 272 -39.41 11.88 15.86
N SER A 273 -40.18 12.06 14.77
CA SER A 273 -41.42 12.86 14.77
C SER A 273 -42.75 12.09 14.69
N ALA A 274 -42.81 10.76 14.87
CA ALA A 274 -44.06 10.00 14.95
C ALA A 274 -44.03 8.85 16.01
N PRO A 275 -45.18 8.44 16.61
CA PRO A 275 -45.20 7.83 17.94
C PRO A 275 -44.83 6.34 17.93
N MET A 276 -43.58 6.04 18.31
CA MET A 276 -42.99 4.70 18.39
C MET A 276 -43.61 3.81 19.49
N GLU A 277 -44.34 4.37 20.45
CA GLU A 277 -44.88 3.64 21.62
C GLU A 277 -46.00 2.64 21.26
N ALA A 278 -46.81 2.90 20.23
CA ALA A 278 -47.92 2.01 19.84
C ALA A 278 -47.45 0.77 19.06
N LEU A 279 -46.39 0.90 18.25
CA LEU A 279 -45.86 -0.19 17.41
C LEU A 279 -45.01 -1.18 18.20
N VAL A 280 -44.26 -0.71 19.20
CA VAL A 280 -43.43 -1.55 20.08
C VAL A 280 -44.30 -2.45 20.95
N THR A 281 -45.44 -1.94 21.41
CA THR A 281 -46.38 -2.69 22.25
C THR A 281 -47.07 -3.81 21.45
N LYS A 282 -47.41 -3.56 20.18
CA LYS A 282 -48.00 -4.57 19.28
C LYS A 282 -46.98 -5.65 18.87
N ARG A 283 -45.72 -5.28 18.58
CA ARG A 283 -44.66 -6.25 18.26
C ARG A 283 -44.26 -7.14 19.43
N ARG A 284 -44.27 -6.62 20.67
CA ARG A 284 -43.99 -7.42 21.87
C ARG A 284 -45.04 -8.51 22.12
N SER A 285 -46.32 -8.24 21.80
CA SER A 285 -47.38 -9.25 21.96
C SER A 285 -47.29 -10.39 20.93
N ILE A 286 -46.82 -10.11 19.71
CA ILE A 286 -46.68 -11.13 18.64
C ILE A 286 -45.43 -11.99 18.88
N ALA A 287 -44.34 -11.39 19.35
CA ALA A 287 -43.09 -12.11 19.62
C ALA A 287 -43.13 -13.08 20.82
N ALA A 288 -44.12 -12.95 21.72
CA ALA A 288 -44.26 -13.81 22.89
C ALA A 288 -44.89 -15.18 22.57
N ASP A 289 -45.70 -15.29 21.52
CA ASP A 289 -46.43 -16.52 21.17
C ASP A 289 -45.67 -17.44 20.18
N GLU A 290 -44.76 -16.92 19.35
CA GLU A 290 -44.07 -17.70 18.29
C GLU A 290 -42.66 -18.20 18.65
N ALA A 291 -42.05 -17.69 19.73
CA ALA A 291 -40.66 -17.98 20.10
C ALA A 291 -40.32 -19.44 20.51
N PRO A 292 -41.19 -20.22 21.19
CA PRO A 292 -40.83 -21.57 21.64
C PRO A 292 -40.94 -22.65 20.55
N THR A 293 -41.66 -22.40 19.45
CA THR A 293 -41.90 -23.39 18.38
C THR A 293 -40.78 -23.39 17.34
N VAL A 294 -40.29 -22.20 16.96
CA VAL A 294 -39.22 -22.02 15.97
C VAL A 294 -37.86 -22.50 16.51
N THR A 295 -37.62 -22.38 17.81
CA THR A 295 -36.39 -22.84 18.47
C THR A 295 -36.28 -24.37 18.49
N GLN A 296 -37.40 -25.10 18.65
CA GLN A 296 -37.41 -26.56 18.62
C GLN A 296 -37.17 -27.13 17.22
N GLU A 297 -37.74 -26.51 16.18
CA GLU A 297 -37.50 -26.93 14.79
C GLU A 297 -36.05 -26.69 14.35
N ALA A 298 -35.45 -25.56 14.75
CA ALA A 298 -34.04 -25.26 14.47
C ALA A 298 -33.09 -26.25 15.14
N GLU A 299 -33.35 -26.68 16.38
CA GLU A 299 -32.56 -27.71 17.06
C GLU A 299 -32.67 -29.09 16.39
N GLN A 300 -33.86 -29.45 15.89
CA GLN A 300 -34.08 -30.71 15.17
C GLN A 300 -33.28 -30.75 13.87
N ILE A 301 -33.25 -29.64 13.13
CA ILE A 301 -32.50 -29.50 11.88
C ILE A 301 -30.98 -29.59 12.13
N LEU A 302 -30.47 -28.92 13.17
CA LEU A 302 -29.06 -28.99 13.55
C LEU A 302 -28.63 -30.41 13.95
N ARG A 303 -29.48 -31.18 14.64
CA ARG A 303 -29.19 -32.60 14.95
C ARG A 303 -29.11 -33.45 13.69
N ASN A 304 -30.03 -33.26 12.74
CA ASN A 304 -30.03 -34.01 11.48
C ASN A 304 -28.78 -33.72 10.64
N LEU A 305 -28.33 -32.45 10.60
CA LEU A 305 -27.10 -32.07 9.90
C LEU A 305 -25.85 -32.71 10.52
N ARG A 306 -25.74 -32.73 11.85
CA ARG A 306 -24.62 -33.40 12.55
C ARG A 306 -24.54 -34.90 12.27
N VAL A 307 -25.69 -35.57 12.18
CA VAL A 307 -25.73 -37.00 11.82
C VAL A 307 -25.24 -37.23 10.38
N MET A 308 -25.57 -36.32 9.45
CA MET A 308 -25.07 -36.39 8.08
C MET A 308 -23.56 -36.14 7.99
N GLU A 309 -23.03 -35.15 8.72
CA GLU A 309 -21.59 -34.86 8.79
C GLU A 309 -20.80 -36.05 9.35
N CYS A 310 -21.24 -36.63 10.48
CA CYS A 310 -20.61 -37.83 11.05
C CYS A 310 -20.68 -39.02 10.07
N GLY A 311 -21.78 -39.18 9.33
CA GLY A 311 -21.91 -40.20 8.30
C GLY A 311 -20.89 -40.03 7.14
N ALA A 312 -20.64 -38.80 6.71
CA ALA A 312 -19.64 -38.49 5.70
C ALA A 312 -18.21 -38.77 6.21
N GLN A 313 -17.90 -38.38 7.45
CA GLN A 313 -16.62 -38.65 8.09
C GLN A 313 -16.34 -40.15 8.26
N LEU A 314 -17.34 -40.95 8.65
CA LEU A 314 -17.24 -42.41 8.73
C LEU A 314 -16.85 -43.01 7.38
N ASN A 315 -17.53 -42.61 6.30
CA ASN A 315 -17.27 -43.13 4.95
C ASN A 315 -15.87 -42.78 4.45
N ALA A 316 -15.43 -41.53 4.66
CA ALA A 316 -14.10 -41.07 4.26
C ALA A 316 -12.98 -41.84 4.98
N ARG A 317 -13.10 -42.02 6.30
CA ARG A 317 -12.10 -42.72 7.11
C ARG A 317 -12.03 -44.22 6.82
N LEU A 318 -13.16 -44.87 6.51
CA LEU A 318 -13.16 -46.28 6.10
C LEU A 318 -12.43 -46.48 4.76
N GLN A 319 -12.66 -45.59 3.78
CA GLN A 319 -11.95 -45.63 2.50
C GLN A 319 -10.43 -45.43 2.66
N GLU A 320 -10.02 -44.53 3.55
CA GLU A 320 -8.62 -44.28 3.85
C GLU A 320 -7.95 -45.45 4.60
N ALA A 321 -8.69 -46.10 5.51
CA ALA A 321 -8.14 -47.15 6.37
C ALA A 321 -7.85 -48.48 5.65
N LYS A 322 -8.50 -48.74 4.49
CA LYS A 322 -8.35 -49.95 3.65
C LYS A 322 -8.46 -51.26 4.44
N LEU A 323 -9.53 -51.40 5.23
CA LEU A 323 -9.74 -52.56 6.09
C LEU A 323 -10.39 -53.72 5.32
N PRO A 324 -10.25 -54.98 5.77
CA PRO A 324 -11.01 -56.10 5.22
C PRO A 324 -12.51 -55.88 5.37
N ALA A 325 -13.31 -56.34 4.40
CA ALA A 325 -14.76 -56.06 4.33
C ALA A 325 -15.54 -56.36 5.62
N GLN A 326 -15.17 -57.41 6.37
CA GLN A 326 -15.82 -57.76 7.64
C GLN A 326 -15.56 -56.76 8.78
N ALA A 327 -14.38 -56.13 8.79
CA ALA A 327 -14.02 -55.11 9.78
C ALA A 327 -14.70 -53.77 9.47
N GLU A 328 -14.80 -53.41 8.19
CA GLU A 328 -15.55 -52.21 7.76
C GLU A 328 -17.03 -52.31 8.12
N GLU A 329 -17.65 -53.47 7.94
CA GLU A 329 -19.07 -53.65 8.25
C GLU A 329 -19.34 -53.59 9.76
N SER A 330 -18.41 -54.07 10.58
CA SER A 330 -18.49 -53.96 12.04
C SER A 330 -18.44 -52.50 12.51
N LEU A 331 -17.58 -51.68 11.90
CA LEU A 331 -17.51 -50.24 12.16
C LEU A 331 -18.74 -49.49 11.64
N ARG A 332 -19.25 -49.85 10.45
CA ARG A 332 -20.50 -49.27 9.90
C ARG A 332 -21.70 -49.53 10.81
N LYS A 333 -21.83 -50.75 11.37
CA LYS A 333 -22.89 -51.07 12.34
C LYS A 333 -22.76 -50.29 13.64
N ARG A 334 -21.54 -50.02 14.10
CA ARG A 334 -21.27 -49.34 15.38
C ARG A 334 -21.50 -47.82 15.34
N PHE A 335 -21.24 -47.19 14.20
CA PHE A 335 -21.23 -45.72 14.07
C PHE A 335 -22.31 -45.14 13.13
N SER A 336 -23.08 -45.95 12.42
CA SER A 336 -24.17 -45.44 11.57
C SER A 336 -25.32 -44.84 12.39
N GLY A 337 -25.83 -43.68 11.95
CA GLY A 337 -26.98 -43.01 12.57
C GLY A 337 -26.72 -42.38 13.95
N ARG A 338 -25.46 -42.33 14.41
CA ARG A 338 -25.04 -41.75 15.69
C ARG A 338 -24.10 -40.55 15.45
N VAL A 339 -24.19 -39.54 16.30
CA VAL A 339 -23.18 -38.47 16.39
C VAL A 339 -22.01 -38.97 17.25
N PHE A 340 -20.80 -38.95 16.71
CA PHE A 340 -19.57 -39.40 17.37
C PHE A 340 -18.43 -38.41 17.12
N GLU A 341 -17.44 -38.37 18.01
CA GLU A 341 -16.23 -37.56 17.80
C GLU A 341 -15.19 -38.30 16.95
N ALA A 342 -14.38 -37.56 16.19
CA ALA A 342 -13.39 -38.12 15.27
C ALA A 342 -12.34 -39.00 15.98
N THR A 343 -12.05 -38.73 17.26
CA THR A 343 -11.13 -39.49 18.11
C THR A 343 -11.66 -40.89 18.43
N GLU A 344 -12.95 -41.03 18.77
CA GLU A 344 -13.61 -42.31 19.06
C GLU A 344 -13.54 -43.24 17.83
N LEU A 345 -13.75 -42.69 16.63
CA LEU A 345 -13.64 -43.45 15.39
C LEU A 345 -12.19 -43.89 15.11
N GLN A 346 -11.22 -43.01 15.36
CA GLN A 346 -9.81 -43.30 15.13
C GLN A 346 -9.29 -44.41 16.05
N GLU A 347 -9.68 -44.40 17.33
CA GLU A 347 -9.35 -45.45 18.29
C GLU A 347 -9.93 -46.80 17.88
N ALA A 348 -11.20 -46.85 17.48
CA ALA A 348 -11.85 -48.08 17.02
C ALA A 348 -11.20 -48.65 15.75
N VAL A 349 -10.74 -47.79 14.82
CA VAL A 349 -9.99 -48.22 13.63
C VAL A 349 -8.62 -48.78 14.00
N MET A 350 -7.90 -48.15 14.94
CA MET A 350 -6.59 -48.64 15.40
C MET A 350 -6.71 -49.98 16.13
N GLU A 351 -7.74 -50.15 16.97
CA GLU A 351 -8.01 -51.40 17.69
C GLU A 351 -8.21 -52.58 16.70
N LEU A 352 -9.04 -52.39 15.68
CA LEU A 352 -9.26 -53.42 14.66
C LEU A 352 -8.00 -53.69 13.82
N LYS A 353 -7.21 -52.65 13.48
CA LYS A 353 -5.92 -52.85 12.79
C LYS A 353 -4.95 -53.68 13.63
N ASN A 354 -4.90 -53.46 14.94
CA ASN A 354 -4.03 -54.21 15.84
C ASN A 354 -4.47 -55.67 15.98
N ILE A 355 -5.78 -55.94 16.03
CA ILE A 355 -6.32 -57.31 16.03
C ILE A 355 -5.95 -58.04 14.72
N ILE A 356 -6.07 -57.36 13.58
CA ILE A 356 -5.69 -57.92 12.27
C ILE A 356 -4.19 -58.18 12.19
N ALA A 357 -3.37 -57.23 12.63
CA ALA A 357 -1.91 -57.36 12.64
C ALA A 357 -1.44 -58.53 13.53
N ALA A 358 -2.11 -58.78 14.66
CA ALA A 358 -1.83 -59.92 15.53
C ALA A 358 -2.20 -61.28 14.92
N THR A 359 -3.05 -61.30 13.88
CA THR A 359 -3.56 -62.53 13.25
C THR A 359 -2.81 -62.89 11.95
N GLN A 360 -1.94 -62.00 11.43
CA GLN A 360 -1.09 -62.28 10.27
C GLN A 360 0.25 -62.88 10.68
N PRO A 361 0.74 -63.97 10.06
CA PRO A 361 2.06 -64.50 10.34
C PRO A 361 3.15 -63.54 9.83
N ALA A 362 4.10 -63.19 10.71
CA ALA A 362 5.16 -62.23 10.42
C ALA A 362 6.10 -62.70 9.28
N PRO A 363 6.53 -61.82 8.36
CA PRO A 363 7.56 -62.15 7.37
C PRO A 363 8.94 -62.23 8.05
N GLN A 364 9.70 -63.29 7.75
CA GLN A 364 11.08 -63.43 8.23
C GLN A 364 11.99 -62.37 7.60
N VAL A 365 12.51 -61.46 8.42
CA VAL A 365 13.52 -60.47 8.02
C VAL A 365 14.92 -61.07 8.19
N SER A 366 15.62 -61.26 7.07
CA SER A 366 17.03 -61.62 7.03
C SER A 366 17.89 -60.48 7.56
N GLN A 367 18.61 -60.73 8.66
CA GLN A 367 19.57 -59.79 9.24
C GLN A 367 20.87 -59.81 8.43
N GLN A 368 21.06 -58.83 7.55
CA GLN A 368 22.41 -58.40 7.16
C GLN A 368 22.53 -56.88 7.37
N PRO A 369 23.60 -56.41 8.05
CA PRO A 369 23.78 -55.00 8.33
C PRO A 369 24.20 -54.28 7.04
N ARG A 370 23.29 -53.52 6.44
CA ARG A 370 23.68 -52.46 5.51
C ARG A 370 23.97 -51.21 6.32
N SER A 371 25.19 -50.69 6.21
CA SER A 371 25.51 -49.33 6.62
C SER A 371 24.54 -48.37 5.92
N VAL A 372 23.74 -47.65 6.69
CA VAL A 372 22.89 -46.56 6.19
C VAL A 372 23.84 -45.40 5.85
N SER A 373 24.32 -45.38 4.61
CA SER A 373 24.78 -44.13 4.02
C SER A 373 23.51 -43.31 3.76
N MET A 374 23.35 -42.17 4.43
CA MET A 374 22.32 -41.21 4.06
C MET A 374 22.55 -40.83 2.60
N GLY A 375 21.74 -41.37 1.70
CA GLY A 375 21.72 -40.91 0.32
C GLY A 375 21.19 -39.48 0.33
N ILE A 376 22.00 -38.52 -0.13
CA ILE A 376 21.56 -37.14 -0.30
C ILE A 376 20.35 -37.14 -1.23
N GLY A 377 19.26 -36.52 -0.77
CA GLY A 377 17.98 -36.52 -1.48
C GLY A 377 18.12 -35.90 -2.88
N PRO A 378 17.32 -36.31 -3.88
CA PRO A 378 17.38 -35.70 -5.22
C PRO A 378 17.15 -34.18 -5.22
N VAL A 379 16.29 -33.68 -4.33
CA VAL A 379 16.04 -32.24 -4.11
C VAL A 379 17.28 -31.49 -3.60
N GLU A 380 18.00 -32.07 -2.64
CA GLU A 380 19.23 -31.48 -2.09
C GLU A 380 20.35 -31.43 -3.14
N ARG A 381 20.44 -32.45 -3.99
CA ARG A 381 21.35 -32.47 -5.15
C ARG A 381 21.03 -31.34 -6.14
N HIS A 382 19.76 -31.11 -6.43
CA HIS A 382 19.33 -30.00 -7.29
C HIS A 382 19.63 -28.63 -6.69
N ARG A 383 19.36 -28.43 -5.38
CA ARG A 383 19.74 -27.20 -4.68
C ARG A 383 21.24 -26.95 -4.72
N ALA A 384 22.04 -27.98 -4.47
CA ALA A 384 23.50 -27.89 -4.54
C ALA A 384 24.00 -27.58 -5.96
N ALA A 385 23.34 -28.14 -6.99
CA ALA A 385 23.66 -27.81 -8.39
C ALA A 385 23.34 -26.34 -8.72
N TRP A 386 22.19 -25.83 -8.29
CA TRP A 386 21.83 -24.42 -8.46
C TRP A 386 22.78 -23.47 -7.72
N ASP A 387 23.19 -23.81 -6.49
CA ASP A 387 24.21 -23.06 -5.75
C ASP A 387 25.51 -22.95 -6.57
N VAL A 388 25.98 -24.05 -7.16
CA VAL A 388 27.19 -24.08 -8.01
C VAL A 388 26.99 -23.27 -9.28
N ILE A 389 25.83 -23.36 -9.94
CA ILE A 389 25.51 -22.58 -11.15
C ILE A 389 25.56 -21.08 -10.84
N PHE A 390 24.91 -20.63 -9.78
CA PHE A 390 24.92 -19.21 -9.39
C PHE A 390 26.30 -18.75 -8.86
N GLY A 391 27.23 -19.67 -8.67
CA GLY A 391 28.59 -19.39 -8.21
C GLY A 391 28.63 -19.07 -6.72
N TYR A 392 27.75 -19.69 -5.93
CA TYR A 392 27.79 -19.62 -4.48
C TYR A 392 29.07 -20.29 -3.96
N ASP A 393 29.89 -19.54 -3.23
CA ASP A 393 31.10 -20.11 -2.63
C ASP A 393 30.77 -20.72 -1.26
N HIS A 394 30.62 -22.04 -1.24
CA HIS A 394 30.36 -22.86 -0.05
C HIS A 394 31.63 -23.21 0.74
N ARG A 395 32.83 -22.83 0.25
CA ARG A 395 34.11 -23.08 0.93
C ARG A 395 34.48 -21.96 1.89
N ALA A 396 33.90 -20.77 1.71
CA ALA A 396 33.86 -19.76 2.76
C ALA A 396 33.27 -20.39 4.03
N ALA A 397 33.61 -19.88 5.22
CA ALA A 397 33.20 -20.42 6.52
C ALA A 397 31.69 -20.30 6.79
N ASP A 398 30.86 -20.83 5.89
CA ASP A 398 29.43 -20.96 6.04
C ASP A 398 29.16 -22.10 7.04
N CYS A 399 28.69 -21.71 8.21
CA CYS A 399 28.31 -22.63 9.29
C CYS A 399 26.94 -23.28 9.06
N THR A 400 26.19 -22.86 8.03
CA THR A 400 24.84 -23.38 7.76
C THR A 400 24.84 -24.71 7.00
N LEU A 401 25.97 -25.08 6.38
CA LEU A 401 26.12 -26.31 5.60
C LEU A 401 26.99 -27.33 6.33
N SER A 402 26.52 -28.58 6.34
CA SER A 402 27.28 -29.74 6.81
C SER A 402 28.47 -30.06 5.87
N ASP A 403 29.45 -30.81 6.38
CA ASP A 403 30.63 -31.20 5.59
C ASP A 403 30.26 -32.05 4.37
N ALA A 404 29.24 -32.90 4.50
CA ALA A 404 28.70 -33.70 3.39
C ALA A 404 28.08 -32.83 2.29
N GLU A 405 27.32 -31.79 2.67
CA GLU A 405 26.72 -30.83 1.74
C GLU A 405 27.76 -29.95 1.04
N LYS A 406 28.87 -29.63 1.71
CA LYS A 406 30.02 -28.93 1.12
C LYS A 406 30.78 -29.83 0.15
N GLN A 407 30.95 -31.10 0.49
CA GLN A 407 31.58 -32.09 -0.38
C GLN A 407 30.77 -32.30 -1.66
N LEU A 408 29.45 -32.42 -1.54
CA LEU A 408 28.54 -32.53 -2.69
C LEU A 408 28.71 -31.38 -3.69
N ARG A 409 28.67 -30.12 -3.21
CA ARG A 409 28.88 -28.94 -4.08
C ARG A 409 30.26 -28.95 -4.72
N THR A 410 31.27 -29.44 -4.00
CA THR A 410 32.64 -29.58 -4.53
C THR A 410 32.71 -30.62 -5.64
N ASP A 411 32.05 -31.76 -5.47
CA ASP A 411 32.03 -32.86 -6.45
C ASP A 411 31.22 -32.47 -7.70
N ILE A 412 30.10 -31.77 -7.53
CA ILE A 412 29.32 -31.18 -8.64
C ILE A 412 30.19 -30.19 -9.43
N THR A 413 30.95 -29.34 -8.75
CA THR A 413 31.87 -28.38 -9.39
C THR A 413 32.93 -29.10 -10.23
N ARG A 414 33.45 -30.25 -9.76
CA ARG A 414 34.48 -31.03 -10.47
C ARG A 414 33.95 -31.79 -11.69
N ASN A 415 32.72 -32.29 -11.61
CA ASN A 415 32.16 -33.17 -12.64
C ASN A 415 31.71 -32.44 -13.92
N GLY A 416 31.59 -31.10 -13.91
CA GLY A 416 31.42 -30.24 -15.10
C GLY A 416 30.10 -30.41 -15.90
N ARG A 417 29.40 -31.53 -15.77
CA ARG A 417 28.14 -31.86 -16.47
C ARG A 417 26.90 -31.18 -15.87
N MET A 418 26.86 -30.97 -14.55
CA MET A 418 25.73 -30.35 -13.83
C MET A 418 25.75 -28.81 -13.87
N ALA A 419 26.64 -28.19 -14.64
CA ALA A 419 26.84 -26.75 -14.68
C ALA A 419 26.02 -26.05 -15.79
N ARG A 420 24.87 -26.60 -16.19
CA ARG A 420 23.97 -26.02 -17.21
C ARG A 420 22.53 -26.00 -16.71
N PRO A 421 21.85 -24.84 -16.72
CA PRO A 421 20.43 -24.73 -16.38
C PRO A 421 19.53 -25.70 -17.17
N SER A 422 19.82 -25.93 -18.46
CA SER A 422 19.08 -26.85 -19.32
C SER A 422 19.12 -28.31 -18.85
N VAL A 423 20.27 -28.79 -18.35
CA VAL A 423 20.42 -30.16 -17.85
C VAL A 423 19.62 -30.38 -16.56
N LEU A 424 19.61 -29.38 -15.66
CA LEU A 424 18.81 -29.47 -14.43
C LEU A 424 17.31 -29.41 -14.71
N VAL A 425 16.91 -28.63 -15.72
CA VAL A 425 15.54 -28.61 -16.22
C VAL A 425 15.13 -29.98 -16.77
N GLU A 426 15.99 -30.60 -17.58
CA GLU A 426 15.76 -31.95 -18.13
C GLU A 426 15.70 -33.02 -17.04
N GLU A 427 16.57 -32.98 -16.02
CA GLU A 427 16.52 -33.91 -14.88
C GLU A 427 15.26 -33.72 -14.01
N TRP A 428 14.71 -32.50 -13.98
CA TRP A 428 13.50 -32.20 -13.21
C TRP A 428 12.23 -32.78 -13.86
N PHE A 429 12.13 -32.71 -15.19
CA PHE A 429 10.97 -33.17 -15.95
C PHE A 429 11.15 -34.54 -16.63
N ASP A 430 12.39 -35.06 -16.70
CA ASP A 430 12.76 -36.30 -17.42
C ASP A 430 12.22 -36.34 -18.87
N ALA A 431 12.15 -35.17 -19.50
CA ALA A 431 11.67 -34.97 -20.86
C ALA A 431 12.18 -33.62 -21.40
N SER A 432 12.29 -33.50 -22.73
CA SER A 432 12.59 -32.22 -23.40
C SER A 432 11.42 -31.23 -23.38
N SER A 433 10.28 -31.62 -22.78
CA SER A 433 9.05 -30.83 -22.73
C SER A 433 8.56 -30.66 -21.28
N PRO A 434 8.32 -29.43 -20.79
CA PRO A 434 7.86 -29.17 -19.42
C PRO A 434 6.43 -29.66 -19.13
N THR A 435 5.70 -30.11 -20.15
CA THR A 435 4.31 -30.59 -20.02
C THR A 435 4.23 -32.10 -19.78
N VAL A 436 5.35 -32.82 -19.87
CA VAL A 436 5.42 -34.27 -19.72
C VAL A 436 6.40 -34.61 -18.60
N VAL A 437 5.93 -35.31 -17.58
CA VAL A 437 6.76 -35.82 -16.49
C VAL A 437 7.20 -37.24 -16.82
N GLY A 438 8.50 -37.44 -17.07
CA GLY A 438 9.06 -38.75 -17.38
C GLY A 438 9.12 -39.68 -16.17
N PRO A 439 9.32 -41.00 -16.36
CA PRO A 439 9.28 -42.00 -15.29
C PRO A 439 10.34 -41.81 -14.19
N ASN A 440 11.47 -41.15 -14.49
CA ASN A 440 12.56 -40.91 -13.56
C ASN A 440 12.63 -39.45 -13.08
N ALA A 441 11.59 -38.65 -13.36
CA ALA A 441 11.54 -37.24 -12.98
C ALA A 441 11.57 -37.06 -11.46
N ILE A 442 12.34 -36.07 -11.00
CA ILE A 442 12.41 -35.71 -9.57
C ILE A 442 11.06 -35.17 -9.07
N LEU A 443 10.22 -34.63 -9.96
CA LEU A 443 8.83 -34.24 -9.70
C LEU A 443 7.93 -35.37 -9.14
N HIS A 444 8.31 -36.64 -9.23
CA HIS A 444 7.55 -37.72 -8.56
C HIS A 444 7.80 -37.77 -7.05
N GLU A 445 8.97 -37.29 -6.60
CA GLU A 445 9.35 -37.22 -5.19
C GLU A 445 9.15 -35.81 -4.60
N ALA A 446 9.17 -34.77 -5.46
CA ALA A 446 9.04 -33.36 -5.10
C ALA A 446 7.76 -32.75 -5.70
N THR A 447 7.14 -31.80 -5.00
CA THR A 447 5.98 -31.07 -5.51
C THR A 447 6.38 -30.07 -6.60
N SER A 448 5.42 -29.67 -7.44
CA SER A 448 5.65 -28.65 -8.48
C SER A 448 6.04 -27.27 -7.91
N ALA A 449 5.76 -27.01 -6.62
CA ALA A 449 6.17 -25.79 -5.92
C ALA A 449 7.64 -25.81 -5.47
N ASP A 450 8.28 -26.98 -5.38
CA ASP A 450 9.65 -27.10 -4.85
C ASP A 450 10.69 -26.49 -5.80
N TYR A 451 10.47 -26.53 -7.11
CA TYR A 451 11.45 -26.00 -8.08
C TYR A 451 11.67 -24.49 -7.98
N PRO A 452 10.63 -23.62 -8.05
CA PRO A 452 10.78 -22.19 -7.79
C PRO A 452 11.41 -21.89 -6.42
N ASN A 453 11.05 -22.66 -5.40
CA ASN A 453 11.55 -22.46 -4.03
C ASN A 453 13.04 -22.79 -3.90
N ILE A 454 13.51 -23.88 -4.54
CA ILE A 454 14.93 -24.23 -4.62
C ILE A 454 15.72 -23.14 -5.35
N LEU A 455 15.19 -22.65 -6.48
CA LEU A 455 15.85 -21.60 -7.25
C LEU A 455 15.97 -20.32 -6.42
N SER A 456 14.88 -19.87 -5.78
CA SER A 456 14.89 -18.69 -4.92
C SER A 456 15.89 -18.80 -3.78
N THR A 457 15.90 -19.94 -3.10
CA THR A 457 16.82 -20.16 -1.98
C THR A 457 18.28 -20.07 -2.42
N SER A 458 18.60 -20.62 -3.59
CA SER A 458 19.98 -20.60 -4.14
C SER A 458 20.35 -19.20 -4.65
N MET A 459 19.41 -18.50 -5.30
CA MET A 459 19.57 -17.10 -5.70
C MET A 459 19.79 -16.19 -4.49
N GLU A 460 19.01 -16.37 -3.43
CA GLU A 460 19.11 -15.59 -2.20
C GLU A 460 20.48 -15.79 -1.54
N LYS A 461 20.93 -17.03 -1.34
CA LYS A 461 22.28 -17.32 -0.81
C LYS A 461 23.37 -16.59 -1.57
N ARG A 462 23.34 -16.66 -2.91
CA ARG A 462 24.33 -15.97 -3.74
C ARG A 462 24.20 -14.45 -3.63
N MET A 463 22.98 -13.92 -3.65
CA MET A 463 22.72 -12.49 -3.51
C MET A 463 23.27 -11.97 -2.18
N LEU A 464 23.01 -12.66 -1.07
CA LEU A 464 23.48 -12.29 0.26
C LEU A 464 25.02 -12.31 0.36
N GLN A 465 25.66 -13.33 -0.20
CA GLN A 465 27.11 -13.41 -0.24
C GLN A 465 27.73 -12.21 -0.98
N VAL A 466 27.17 -11.84 -2.14
CA VAL A 466 27.64 -10.68 -2.90
C VAL A 466 27.32 -9.38 -2.17
N TYR A 467 26.14 -9.27 -1.55
CA TYR A 467 25.73 -8.09 -0.80
C TYR A 467 26.69 -7.78 0.36
N ASN A 468 27.10 -8.81 1.10
CA ASN A 468 28.04 -8.69 2.22
C ASN A 468 29.48 -8.44 1.76
N ALA A 469 29.86 -8.91 0.57
CA ALA A 469 31.19 -8.68 0.02
C ALA A 469 31.41 -7.23 -0.47
N ILE A 470 30.34 -6.46 -0.72
CA ILE A 470 30.44 -5.08 -1.15
C ILE A 470 30.75 -4.19 0.08
N PRO A 471 31.91 -3.50 0.11
CA PRO A 471 32.26 -2.63 1.23
C PRO A 471 31.28 -1.48 1.37
N ASP A 472 30.88 -1.19 2.61
CA ASP A 472 29.88 -0.17 2.94
C ASP A 472 30.38 0.71 4.07
N LEU A 473 30.75 1.94 3.72
CA LEU A 473 31.20 2.93 4.70
C LEU A 473 30.03 3.75 5.24
N SER A 474 28.84 3.63 4.65
CA SER A 474 27.68 4.45 5.02
C SER A 474 27.18 4.17 6.43
N ASP A 475 27.38 2.94 6.93
CA ASP A 475 27.01 2.55 8.30
C ASP A 475 27.86 3.23 9.37
N GLN A 476 29.05 3.74 9.03
CA GLN A 476 29.88 4.51 9.97
C GLN A 476 29.44 5.97 10.10
N LEU A 477 28.67 6.47 9.15
CA LEU A 477 28.19 7.86 9.11
C LEU A 477 26.89 8.04 9.89
N VAL A 478 26.17 6.96 10.21
CA VAL A 478 24.81 7.01 10.77
C VAL A 478 24.68 6.08 11.97
N THR A 479 23.80 6.43 12.90
CA THR A 479 23.39 5.54 13.98
C THR A 479 22.42 4.50 13.40
N VAL A 480 22.83 3.23 13.42
CA VAL A 480 22.05 2.11 12.86
C VAL A 480 21.17 1.47 13.93
N VAL A 481 19.86 1.54 13.76
CA VAL A 481 18.86 0.84 14.56
C VAL A 481 18.39 -0.41 13.83
N THR A 482 18.84 -1.57 14.30
CA THR A 482 18.60 -2.84 13.62
C THR A 482 17.17 -3.34 13.76
N ASP A 483 16.45 -2.99 14.83
CA ASP A 483 15.15 -3.58 15.14
C ASP A 483 14.03 -2.56 15.37
N ILE A 484 13.34 -2.20 14.29
CA ILE A 484 12.09 -1.46 14.33
C ILE A 484 10.94 -2.42 14.05
N GLN A 485 9.96 -2.46 14.94
CA GLN A 485 8.95 -3.53 14.96
C GLN A 485 7.84 -3.39 13.90
N ASN A 486 7.54 -2.16 13.47
CA ASN A 486 6.40 -1.87 12.61
C ASN A 486 6.64 -0.66 11.67
N PHE A 487 5.70 -0.43 10.75
CA PHE A 487 5.73 0.67 9.78
C PHE A 487 5.16 1.99 10.29
N LYS A 488 4.77 2.07 11.58
CA LYS A 488 4.26 3.32 12.14
C LYS A 488 5.39 4.34 12.17
N THR A 489 5.01 5.62 12.13
CA THR A 489 5.94 6.72 12.35
C THR A 489 6.61 6.56 13.72
N GLN A 490 7.93 6.53 13.71
CA GLN A 490 8.76 6.48 14.90
C GLN A 490 9.07 7.91 15.33
N SER A 491 8.91 8.21 16.62
CA SER A 491 9.34 9.46 17.23
C SER A 491 10.64 9.26 17.98
N ARG A 492 11.64 10.09 17.66
CA ARG A 492 12.93 10.17 18.34
C ARG A 492 13.01 11.47 19.09
N LEU A 493 13.19 11.35 20.40
CA LEU A 493 13.35 12.47 21.30
C LEU A 493 14.84 12.71 21.50
N THR A 494 15.31 13.89 21.11
CA THR A 494 16.64 14.38 21.44
C THR A 494 16.51 15.40 22.55
N MET A 495 17.25 15.23 23.64
CA MET A 495 17.31 16.18 24.74
C MET A 495 18.36 17.25 24.45
N GLY A 496 18.05 18.49 24.77
CA GLY A 496 19.01 19.59 24.81
C GLY A 496 19.92 19.54 26.04
N GLY A 497 20.53 20.68 26.35
CA GLY A 497 21.46 20.84 27.46
C GLY A 497 20.86 21.52 28.68
N PHE A 498 21.49 21.34 29.83
CA PHE A 498 21.31 22.24 30.97
C PHE A 498 22.05 23.56 30.68
N GLY A 499 21.48 24.68 31.12
CA GLY A 499 22.18 25.96 31.14
C GLY A 499 23.25 26.01 32.22
N ASP A 500 23.85 27.19 32.42
CA ASP A 500 24.87 27.39 33.43
C ASP A 500 24.35 27.06 34.84
N ILE A 501 25.21 26.42 35.63
CA ILE A 501 24.90 26.08 37.03
C ILE A 501 25.14 27.34 37.88
N PRO A 502 24.10 27.90 38.51
CA PRO A 502 24.23 29.13 39.29
C PRO A 502 25.09 28.88 40.53
N THR A 503 25.87 29.90 40.92
CA THR A 503 26.62 29.87 42.17
C THR A 503 25.68 30.10 43.34
N VAL A 504 25.72 29.21 44.34
CA VAL A 504 24.93 29.32 45.57
C VAL A 504 25.81 29.90 46.67
N SER A 505 25.37 30.99 47.30
CA SER A 505 26.07 31.58 48.45
C SER A 505 25.83 30.76 49.72
N GLU A 506 26.82 30.71 50.61
CA GLU A 506 26.82 29.95 51.88
C GLU A 506 25.89 30.54 52.96
N SER A 507 24.79 31.21 52.58
CA SER A 507 23.86 31.80 53.56
C SER A 507 22.70 30.84 53.85
N ASP A 508 22.30 30.78 55.11
CA ASP A 508 21.10 30.06 55.57
C ASP A 508 19.78 30.62 55.00
N SER A 509 19.84 31.70 54.20
CA SER A 509 18.67 32.37 53.60
C SER A 509 18.47 32.13 52.11
N THR A 510 19.41 31.44 51.45
CA THR A 510 19.39 31.22 50.00
C THR A 510 19.29 29.74 49.66
N ASP A 511 18.09 29.30 49.29
CA ASP A 511 17.84 27.94 48.80
C ASP A 511 18.53 27.70 47.44
N TYR A 512 18.81 26.43 47.13
CA TYR A 512 19.27 26.02 45.81
C TYR A 512 18.19 26.36 44.77
N PRO A 513 18.53 27.16 43.72
CA PRO A 513 17.58 27.43 42.65
C PRO A 513 17.27 26.12 41.90
N THR A 514 15.99 25.90 41.59
CA THR A 514 15.57 24.72 40.83
C THR A 514 16.11 24.80 39.40
N LEU A 515 17.01 23.87 39.04
CA LEU A 515 17.48 23.72 37.68
C LEU A 515 16.33 23.38 36.74
N GLN A 516 16.24 24.09 35.63
CA GLN A 516 15.21 23.88 34.63
C GLN A 516 15.53 22.66 33.77
N LYS A 517 14.48 21.95 33.34
CA LYS A 517 14.60 20.77 32.47
C LYS A 517 15.10 21.19 31.09
N PRO A 518 16.00 20.42 30.44
CA PRO A 518 16.44 20.70 29.09
C PRO A 518 15.29 20.67 28.08
N ALA A 519 15.41 21.44 27.00
CA ALA A 519 14.45 21.41 25.90
C ALA A 519 14.41 20.03 25.21
N GLU A 520 13.22 19.64 24.78
CA GLU A 520 12.96 18.39 24.06
C GLU A 520 12.77 18.68 22.58
N GLN A 521 13.45 17.93 21.72
CA GLN A 521 13.32 18.02 20.27
C GLN A 521 12.85 16.69 19.72
N THR A 522 11.80 16.69 18.90
CA THR A 522 11.23 15.46 18.36
C THR A 522 11.46 15.38 16.86
N THR A 523 12.24 14.39 16.43
CA THR A 523 12.41 14.01 15.02
C THR A 523 11.56 12.78 14.74
N THR A 524 10.89 12.72 13.60
CA THR A 524 10.07 11.57 13.21
C THR A 524 10.50 10.96 11.89
N TYR A 525 10.46 9.63 11.77
CA TYR A 525 10.67 8.94 10.50
C TYR A 525 9.81 7.68 10.39
N SER A 526 9.64 7.16 9.18
CA SER A 526 8.92 5.89 8.94
C SER A 526 9.72 4.97 8.03
N LEU A 527 9.41 3.68 8.08
CA LEU A 527 10.04 2.68 7.24
C LEU A 527 9.36 2.59 5.87
N THR A 528 10.17 2.47 4.82
CA THR A 528 9.68 2.33 3.44
C THR A 528 10.19 1.04 2.83
N LYS A 529 9.29 0.31 2.15
CA LYS A 529 9.62 -0.91 1.41
C LYS A 529 10.25 -0.53 0.06
N ARG A 530 11.38 -1.13 -0.27
CA ARG A 530 12.05 -0.98 -1.57
C ARG A 530 12.28 -2.36 -2.18
N GLY A 531 12.01 -2.50 -3.46
CA GLY A 531 11.99 -3.81 -4.10
C GLY A 531 11.45 -3.76 -5.51
N GLY A 532 11.46 -4.91 -6.16
CA GLY A 532 10.99 -5.07 -7.54
C GLY A 532 10.64 -6.53 -7.83
N LEU A 533 9.85 -6.72 -8.87
CA LEU A 533 9.54 -8.04 -9.42
C LEU A 533 10.53 -8.33 -10.55
N PHE A 534 11.05 -9.54 -10.58
CA PHE A 534 11.94 -10.05 -11.60
C PHE A 534 11.37 -11.36 -12.15
N PRO A 535 10.79 -11.35 -13.37
CA PRO A 535 10.32 -12.55 -14.02
C PRO A 535 11.47 -13.36 -14.64
N ILE A 536 11.48 -14.67 -14.42
CA ILE A 536 12.30 -15.64 -15.14
C ILE A 536 11.35 -16.49 -15.96
N THR A 537 11.48 -16.44 -17.29
CA THR A 537 10.70 -17.30 -18.18
C THR A 537 11.41 -18.63 -18.40
N TRP A 538 10.65 -19.64 -18.77
CA TRP A 538 11.19 -20.95 -19.12
C TRP A 538 12.20 -20.88 -20.27
N GLU A 539 11.93 -20.07 -21.30
CA GLU A 539 12.82 -19.90 -22.45
C GLU A 539 14.14 -19.23 -22.05
N MET A 540 14.12 -18.34 -21.05
CA MET A 540 15.34 -17.76 -20.49
C MET A 540 16.21 -18.82 -19.80
N MET A 541 15.61 -19.86 -19.21
CA MET A 541 16.35 -20.94 -18.55
C MET A 541 16.88 -21.97 -19.56
N MET A 542 16.07 -22.33 -20.56
CA MET A 542 16.49 -23.29 -21.59
C MET A 542 17.58 -22.73 -22.52
N ASN A 543 17.50 -21.46 -22.89
CA ASN A 543 18.43 -20.83 -23.84
C ASN A 543 19.66 -20.19 -23.16
N ASP A 544 19.90 -20.45 -21.86
CA ASP A 544 21.04 -19.86 -21.13
C ASP A 544 22.36 -20.60 -21.39
N ASP A 545 22.86 -20.52 -22.63
CA ASP A 545 24.15 -21.11 -23.02
C ASP A 545 25.35 -20.25 -22.62
N ILE A 546 25.12 -18.93 -22.45
CA ILE A 546 26.16 -17.94 -22.10
C ILE A 546 26.31 -17.79 -20.57
N GLY A 547 25.39 -18.36 -19.78
CA GLY A 547 25.42 -18.30 -18.32
C GLY A 547 25.01 -16.93 -17.77
N GLN A 548 24.17 -16.17 -18.47
CA GLN A 548 23.65 -14.89 -18.03
C GLN A 548 22.78 -15.02 -16.77
N LEU A 549 22.08 -16.15 -16.59
CA LEU A 549 21.28 -16.47 -15.40
C LEU A 549 22.12 -16.39 -14.12
N ARG A 550 23.42 -16.73 -14.21
CA ARG A 550 24.37 -16.68 -13.09
C ARG A 550 24.64 -15.26 -12.59
N SER A 551 24.44 -14.26 -13.45
CA SER A 551 24.71 -12.85 -13.13
C SER A 551 23.57 -12.19 -12.36
N PHE A 552 22.33 -12.71 -12.45
CA PHE A 552 21.15 -12.04 -11.86
C PHE A 552 21.26 -11.85 -10.35
N PRO A 553 21.62 -12.86 -9.53
CA PRO A 553 21.75 -12.64 -8.08
C PRO A 553 22.81 -11.58 -7.74
N GLN A 554 23.89 -11.52 -8.53
CA GLN A 554 24.98 -10.57 -8.31
C GLN A 554 24.54 -9.14 -8.67
N LEU A 555 23.82 -8.97 -9.77
CA LEU A 555 23.28 -7.67 -10.19
C LEU A 555 22.21 -7.18 -9.23
N LEU A 556 21.32 -8.07 -8.76
CA LEU A 556 20.31 -7.75 -7.75
C LEU A 556 20.96 -7.32 -6.43
N ALA A 557 22.00 -8.03 -5.96
CA ALA A 557 22.74 -7.67 -4.76
C ALA A 557 23.37 -6.27 -4.88
N LYS A 558 24.06 -6.01 -6.00
CA LYS A 558 24.68 -4.70 -6.29
C LYS A 558 23.64 -3.59 -6.35
N ALA A 559 22.51 -3.82 -7.01
CA ALA A 559 21.42 -2.84 -7.10
C ALA A 559 20.80 -2.55 -5.72
N ALA A 560 20.56 -3.59 -4.91
CA ALA A 560 20.03 -3.44 -3.56
C ALA A 560 20.99 -2.64 -2.65
N LYS A 561 22.29 -2.94 -2.72
CA LYS A 561 23.33 -2.23 -1.96
C LYS A 561 23.46 -0.77 -2.42
N ALA A 562 23.51 -0.53 -3.72
CA ALA A 562 23.56 0.82 -4.29
C ALA A 562 22.32 1.65 -3.89
N LYS A 563 21.13 1.04 -3.85
CA LYS A 563 19.91 1.73 -3.41
C LYS A 563 19.92 2.06 -1.91
N LYS A 564 20.54 1.22 -1.06
CA LYS A 564 20.81 1.53 0.35
C LYS A 564 21.75 2.73 0.45
N MET A 565 22.92 2.65 -0.18
CA MET A 565 23.93 3.72 -0.16
C MET A 565 23.37 5.06 -0.64
N LYS A 566 22.65 5.09 -1.76
CA LYS A 566 21.98 6.31 -2.27
C LYS A 566 21.02 6.92 -1.26
N PHE A 567 20.34 6.10 -0.46
CA PHE A 567 19.44 6.60 0.57
C PHE A 567 20.21 7.17 1.76
N VAL A 568 21.19 6.44 2.28
CA VAL A 568 21.99 6.88 3.44
C VAL A 568 22.80 8.14 3.12
N TYR A 569 23.54 8.16 2.01
CA TYR A 569 24.25 9.36 1.58
C TYR A 569 23.31 10.51 1.24
N GLY A 570 22.09 10.20 0.76
CA GLY A 570 21.03 11.20 0.59
C GLY A 570 20.64 11.88 1.91
N LEU A 571 20.63 11.16 3.02
CA LEU A 571 20.42 11.74 4.35
C LEU A 571 21.60 12.60 4.81
N VAL A 572 22.83 12.20 4.46
CA VAL A 572 24.07 12.93 4.82
C VAL A 572 24.21 14.25 4.07
N ILE A 573 23.86 14.30 2.79
CA ILE A 573 23.94 15.53 1.99
C ILE A 573 22.80 16.52 2.32
N GLY A 574 21.67 16.03 2.82
CA GLY A 574 20.49 16.82 3.22
C GLY A 574 19.78 17.58 2.10
N GLY A 575 18.47 17.83 2.27
CA GLY A 575 17.67 18.69 1.38
C GLY A 575 17.45 18.17 -0.05
N LYS A 576 17.15 16.88 -0.23
CA LYS A 576 17.16 16.25 -1.57
C LYS A 576 16.02 15.27 -1.82
N ALA A 577 14.79 15.77 -1.99
CA ALA A 577 13.62 15.04 -2.55
C ALA A 577 13.56 13.54 -2.21
N LEU A 578 13.96 13.19 -0.98
CA LEU A 578 13.90 11.82 -0.51
C LEU A 578 12.44 11.54 -0.12
N THR A 579 11.99 10.31 -0.31
CA THR A 579 10.61 9.95 0.00
C THR A 579 10.50 9.53 1.47
N GLY A 580 9.84 10.36 2.29
CA GLY A 580 9.53 10.07 3.70
C GLY A 580 9.28 11.34 4.54
N PRO A 581 8.78 11.22 5.77
CA PRO A 581 8.70 12.34 6.70
C PRO A 581 10.09 12.77 7.20
N ASN A 582 10.37 14.08 7.26
CA ASN A 582 11.60 14.71 7.76
C ASN A 582 12.91 14.07 7.25
N VAL A 583 12.91 13.62 6.00
CA VAL A 583 14.11 13.07 5.33
C VAL A 583 14.95 14.16 4.67
N ASP A 584 14.32 15.29 4.34
CA ASP A 584 14.97 16.44 3.69
C ASP A 584 15.21 17.60 4.66
N THR A 585 14.55 17.58 5.83
CA THR A 585 14.60 18.63 6.85
C THR A 585 14.77 18.03 8.23
N THR A 586 15.36 18.78 9.15
CA THR A 586 15.45 18.39 10.56
C THR A 586 14.17 18.72 11.32
N TYR A 587 14.16 18.58 12.66
CA TYR A 587 12.99 18.85 13.52
C TYR A 587 12.50 20.30 13.47
N ASP A 588 13.31 21.25 12.98
CA ASP A 588 12.97 22.68 12.84
C ASP A 588 12.41 23.05 11.46
N GLY A 589 12.26 22.08 10.55
CA GLY A 589 11.75 22.32 9.20
C GLY A 589 12.78 22.92 8.23
N LEU A 590 14.05 23.07 8.64
CA LEU A 590 15.14 23.51 7.78
C LEU A 590 15.96 22.32 7.28
N THR A 591 16.65 22.50 6.15
CA THR A 591 17.58 21.48 5.61
C THR A 591 18.75 21.25 6.56
N LEU A 592 19.36 20.06 6.53
CA LEU A 592 20.51 19.72 7.38
C LEU A 592 21.58 20.82 7.37
N PHE A 593 21.98 21.26 6.18
CA PHE A 593 22.89 22.39 5.99
C PHE A 593 22.10 23.64 5.70
N HIS A 594 22.17 24.62 6.60
CA HIS A 594 21.46 25.88 6.48
C HIS A 594 22.24 27.03 7.15
N ALA A 595 22.04 28.26 6.66
CA ALA A 595 22.70 29.43 7.21
C ALA A 595 22.34 29.66 8.69
N SER A 596 21.07 29.48 9.07
CA SER A 596 20.59 29.63 10.46
C SER A 596 21.14 28.58 11.43
N HIS A 597 21.61 27.43 10.91
CA HIS A 597 22.31 26.42 11.71
C HIS A 597 23.80 26.76 11.88
N GLY A 598 24.33 27.75 11.15
CA GLY A 598 25.76 28.06 11.16
C GLY A 598 26.64 26.92 10.64
N ASN A 599 26.08 26.02 9.82
CA ASN A 599 26.75 24.81 9.36
C ASN A 599 26.84 24.67 7.83
N LEU A 600 26.57 25.76 7.10
CA LEU A 600 26.65 25.86 5.65
C LEU A 600 27.86 26.70 5.23
N GLY A 601 28.71 26.13 4.38
CA GLY A 601 29.79 26.84 3.69
C GLY A 601 29.62 26.80 2.17
N THR A 602 30.38 27.63 1.45
CA THR A 602 30.36 27.70 -0.03
C THR A 602 31.75 27.62 -0.67
N SER A 603 32.79 27.46 0.15
CA SER A 603 34.19 27.46 -0.31
C SER A 603 34.69 26.05 -0.61
N ALA A 604 35.54 25.94 -1.64
CA ALA A 604 36.20 24.69 -1.99
C ALA A 604 37.06 24.12 -0.85
N LEU A 605 37.34 22.82 -0.93
CA LEU A 605 38.14 22.13 0.09
C LEU A 605 39.57 22.68 0.13
N SER A 606 39.97 23.21 1.27
CA SER A 606 41.31 23.67 1.57
C SER A 606 41.61 23.46 3.06
N GLN A 607 42.86 23.63 3.48
CA GLN A 607 43.22 23.53 4.89
C GLN A 607 42.42 24.51 5.75
N SER A 608 42.28 25.75 5.30
CA SER A 608 41.62 26.82 6.05
C SER A 608 40.11 26.59 6.13
N THR A 609 39.48 26.13 5.05
CA THR A 609 38.03 25.88 5.01
C THR A 609 37.67 24.63 5.83
N LEU A 610 38.50 23.59 5.80
CA LEU A 610 38.32 22.41 6.64
C LEU A 610 38.48 22.74 8.12
N TYR A 611 39.48 23.56 8.48
CA TYR A 611 39.67 24.03 9.85
C TYR A 611 38.47 24.88 10.32
N ALA A 612 37.96 25.79 9.48
CA ALA A 612 36.77 26.58 9.76
C ALA A 612 35.52 25.70 9.95
N GLY A 613 35.32 24.67 9.11
CA GLY A 613 34.21 23.72 9.26
C GLY A 613 34.26 22.94 10.58
N ARG A 614 35.46 22.53 11.02
CA ARG A 614 35.65 21.91 12.35
C ARG A 614 35.33 22.87 13.49
N GLN A 615 35.77 24.13 13.38
CA GLN A 615 35.44 25.15 14.37
C GLN A 615 33.94 25.42 14.40
N ALA A 616 33.26 25.45 13.25
CA ALA A 616 31.81 25.62 13.18
C ALA A 616 31.09 24.52 13.97
N ILE A 617 31.45 23.24 13.78
CA ILE A 617 30.86 22.13 14.54
C ILE A 617 31.16 22.26 16.05
N ARG A 618 32.40 22.58 16.44
CA ARG A 618 32.77 22.75 17.86
C ARG A 618 32.11 23.94 18.53
N ASN A 619 31.79 24.98 17.77
CA ASN A 619 31.10 26.16 18.27
C ASN A 619 29.57 25.96 18.32
N GLN A 620 29.05 24.83 17.82
CA GLN A 620 27.64 24.50 18.00
C GLN A 620 27.31 24.31 19.47
N ARG A 621 26.13 24.80 19.85
CA ARG A 621 25.64 24.78 21.23
C ARG A 621 24.31 24.04 21.30
N GLN A 622 24.08 23.36 22.41
CA GLN A 622 22.80 22.72 22.67
C GLN A 622 21.75 23.79 23.00
N TYR A 623 20.48 23.52 22.72
CA TYR A 623 19.42 24.42 23.16
C TYR A 623 19.06 24.14 24.61
N HIS A 624 18.82 25.22 25.36
CA HIS A 624 18.31 25.14 26.72
C HIS A 624 16.83 25.53 26.79
N ARG A 625 16.51 26.77 26.41
CA ARG A 625 15.16 27.36 26.58
C ARG A 625 14.89 28.40 25.49
N ALA A 626 13.64 28.51 25.04
CA ALA A 626 13.19 29.60 24.18
C ALA A 626 12.31 30.61 24.95
N THR A 627 12.46 31.88 24.64
CA THR A 627 11.58 32.99 25.01
C THR A 627 11.32 33.85 23.77
N THR A 628 10.47 34.87 23.84
CA THR A 628 10.21 35.79 22.72
C THR A 628 10.81 37.16 22.97
N LEU A 629 11.21 37.84 21.89
CA LEU A 629 11.58 39.25 21.91
C LEU A 629 10.35 40.13 22.08
N GLY A 630 10.47 41.15 22.95
CA GLY A 630 9.46 42.16 23.24
C GLY A 630 9.62 43.47 22.45
N GLY A 631 10.24 43.40 21.27
CA GLY A 631 10.47 44.54 20.38
C GLY A 631 11.25 44.12 19.13
N SER A 632 11.31 45.01 18.12
CA SER A 632 12.22 44.84 16.98
C SER A 632 13.58 45.44 17.31
N TYR A 633 14.66 44.77 16.89
CA TYR A 633 16.04 45.17 17.18
C TYR A 633 16.85 45.28 15.89
N THR A 634 17.72 46.28 15.83
CA THR A 634 18.63 46.53 14.70
C THR A 634 20.04 46.03 15.02
N THR A 635 20.91 46.03 14.01
CA THR A 635 22.32 45.57 14.07
C THR A 635 23.24 46.25 15.11
N THR A 636 22.74 47.20 15.90
CA THR A 636 23.49 47.98 16.90
C THR A 636 22.90 47.86 18.31
N ALA A 637 21.87 47.04 18.52
CA ALA A 637 21.19 46.94 19.81
C ALA A 637 22.08 46.29 20.88
N THR A 638 22.41 47.04 21.94
CA THR A 638 23.16 46.54 23.12
C THR A 638 22.26 46.09 24.26
N THR A 639 20.95 46.15 24.07
CA THR A 639 19.94 45.76 25.06
C THR A 639 18.80 45.04 24.35
N LEU A 640 18.38 43.89 24.89
CA LEU A 640 17.23 43.13 24.41
C LEU A 640 16.13 43.11 25.49
N THR A 641 14.88 43.30 25.04
CA THR A 641 13.69 43.10 25.85
C THR A 641 13.14 41.72 25.52
N LEU A 642 12.95 40.89 26.53
CA LEU A 642 12.46 39.53 26.46
C LEU A 642 11.15 39.43 27.24
N ALA A 643 10.30 38.45 26.90
CA ALA A 643 9.09 38.18 27.66
C ALA A 643 9.34 37.82 29.14
N SER A 644 10.49 37.19 29.44
CA SER A 644 10.94 36.88 30.81
C SER A 644 12.45 36.64 30.84
N THR A 645 13.14 37.21 31.82
CA THR A 645 14.57 36.95 32.10
C THR A 645 14.81 35.87 33.14
N THR A 646 13.76 35.17 33.59
CA THR A 646 13.88 34.10 34.59
C THR A 646 14.82 33.00 34.08
N GLY A 647 15.89 32.74 34.82
CA GLY A 647 16.90 31.74 34.46
C GLY A 647 17.92 32.20 33.40
N ILE A 648 17.96 33.49 33.07
CA ILE A 648 19.06 34.09 32.30
C ILE A 648 20.03 34.75 33.28
N GLY A 649 21.31 34.39 33.21
CA GLY A 649 22.41 34.96 33.97
C GLY A 649 23.34 35.83 33.10
N ALA A 650 24.22 36.57 33.78
CA ALA A 650 25.34 37.21 33.09
C ALA A 650 26.34 36.15 32.64
N GLY A 651 26.70 36.14 31.35
CA GLY A 651 27.55 35.11 30.74
C GLY A 651 26.81 34.26 29.70
N ASP A 652 25.50 34.10 29.85
CA ASP A 652 24.67 33.26 28.97
C ASP A 652 24.68 33.74 27.53
N PHE A 653 24.48 32.80 26.61
CA PHE A 653 24.34 33.09 25.18
C PHE A 653 22.88 32.94 24.76
N ILE A 654 22.38 33.91 23.99
CA ILE A 654 21.03 33.93 23.45
C ILE A 654 21.14 34.00 21.93
N GLN A 655 20.55 33.05 21.23
CA GLN A 655 20.41 33.07 19.78
C GLN A 655 19.06 33.68 19.41
N VAL A 656 19.07 34.64 18.49
CA VAL A 656 17.88 35.13 17.80
C VAL A 656 18.14 35.02 16.31
N ASP A 657 17.26 34.33 15.58
CA ASP A 657 17.48 33.99 14.18
C ASP A 657 18.86 33.31 13.97
N ALA A 658 19.80 33.97 13.27
CA ALA A 658 21.17 33.50 13.06
C ALA A 658 22.23 34.27 13.89
N GLU A 659 21.83 35.26 14.70
CA GLU A 659 22.74 36.04 15.54
C GLU A 659 22.79 35.49 16.98
N ILE A 660 24.00 35.39 17.54
CA ILE A 660 24.22 35.01 18.93
C ILE A 660 24.67 36.25 19.72
N PHE A 661 23.93 36.51 20.80
CA PHE A 661 24.18 37.55 21.78
C PHE A 661 24.78 36.94 23.04
N ARG A 662 25.71 37.62 23.71
CA ARG A 662 26.16 37.26 25.06
C ARG A 662 25.58 38.22 26.08
N VAL A 663 24.92 37.71 27.10
CA VAL A 663 24.36 38.51 28.18
C VAL A 663 25.50 39.05 29.04
N THR A 664 25.62 40.38 29.10
CA THR A 664 26.63 41.06 29.94
C THR A 664 26.09 41.30 31.35
N SER A 665 24.79 41.60 31.46
CA SER A 665 24.09 41.76 32.74
C SER A 665 22.58 41.68 32.54
N VAL A 666 21.85 41.28 33.59
CA VAL A 666 20.39 41.28 33.61
C VAL A 666 19.94 42.61 34.24
N ALA A 667 19.31 43.47 33.45
CA ALA A 667 18.92 44.81 33.89
C ALA A 667 17.58 44.81 34.64
N SER A 668 16.64 43.94 34.25
CA SER A 668 15.34 43.78 34.90
C SER A 668 14.72 42.40 34.62
N ALA A 669 13.50 42.17 35.08
CA ALA A 669 12.73 40.95 34.82
C ALA A 669 12.40 40.71 33.32
N THR A 670 12.57 41.72 32.47
CA THR A 670 12.28 41.66 31.03
C THR A 670 13.40 42.23 30.16
N VAL A 671 14.47 42.80 30.73
CA VAL A 671 15.52 43.48 29.96
C VAL A 671 16.89 42.91 30.29
N VAL A 672 17.66 42.57 29.25
CA VAL A 672 19.05 42.11 29.35
C VAL A 672 19.98 43.01 28.53
N ASN A 673 21.13 43.32 29.09
CA ASN A 673 22.21 43.98 28.36
C ASN A 673 23.05 42.91 27.66
N VAL A 674 23.37 43.12 26.39
CA VAL A 674 24.02 42.11 25.55
C VAL A 674 25.20 42.67 24.77
N ALA A 675 26.19 41.81 24.56
CA ALA A 675 27.20 41.97 23.52
C ALA A 675 26.70 41.26 22.25
N ILE A 676 26.75 41.96 21.13
CA ILE A 676 26.25 41.53 19.81
C ILE A 676 27.29 40.69 19.05
N ALA A 677 26.86 39.98 18.01
CA ALA A 677 27.72 39.21 17.10
C ALA A 677 28.82 38.37 17.77
N GLN A 678 28.41 37.55 18.74
CA GLN A 678 29.29 36.65 19.45
C GLN A 678 29.43 35.31 18.71
N CYS A 679 30.43 34.51 19.07
CA CYS A 679 30.63 33.17 18.50
C CYS A 679 30.75 33.12 16.96
N GLY A 680 31.17 34.22 16.33
CA GLY A 680 31.38 34.30 14.89
C GLY A 680 30.13 34.59 14.07
N THR A 681 29.01 34.92 14.70
CA THR A 681 27.80 35.39 13.98
C THR A 681 27.94 36.83 13.51
N THR A 682 27.13 37.22 12.53
CA THR A 682 27.06 38.59 12.00
C THR A 682 25.85 39.34 12.53
N ASN A 683 25.97 40.65 12.73
CA ASN A 683 24.87 41.49 13.20
C ASN A 683 23.70 41.43 12.21
N ALA A 684 22.48 41.24 12.71
CA ALA A 684 21.25 41.17 11.92
C ALA A 684 20.15 42.08 12.47
N ASN A 685 19.05 42.19 11.72
CA ASN A 685 17.82 42.82 12.20
C ASN A 685 16.86 41.74 12.65
N HIS A 686 16.23 41.94 13.81
CA HIS A 686 15.31 40.99 14.43
C HIS A 686 13.92 41.62 14.57
N SER A 687 12.89 40.84 14.21
CA SER A 687 11.50 41.29 14.30
C SER A 687 10.94 41.10 15.71
N ASN A 688 10.00 41.97 16.11
CA ASN A 688 9.23 41.76 17.33
C ASN A 688 8.53 40.40 17.33
N GLY A 689 8.57 39.70 18.47
CA GLY A 689 8.02 38.36 18.62
C GLY A 689 8.92 37.24 18.09
N ALA A 690 10.10 37.53 17.55
CA ALA A 690 11.06 36.48 17.16
C ALA A 690 11.50 35.64 18.37
N THR A 691 11.76 34.36 18.11
CA THR A 691 12.16 33.39 19.13
C THR A 691 13.62 33.66 19.54
N ALA A 692 13.82 33.95 20.81
CA ALA A 692 15.11 34.09 21.45
C ALA A 692 15.42 32.82 22.26
N THR A 693 16.37 32.02 21.78
CA THR A 693 16.74 30.73 22.39
C THR A 693 18.01 30.88 23.20
N ILE A 694 17.94 30.64 24.50
CA ILE A 694 19.09 30.51 25.39
C ILE A 694 19.84 29.22 25.00
N LEU A 695 21.13 29.38 24.75
CA LEU A 695 22.03 28.32 24.39
C LEU A 695 22.72 27.77 25.64
N ALA A 696 22.80 26.45 25.73
CA ALA A 696 23.63 25.75 26.69
C ALA A 696 25.09 25.71 26.22
N ASP A 697 25.93 24.98 26.96
CA ASP A 697 27.34 24.80 26.63
C ASP A 697 27.60 24.18 25.25
N GLY A 698 28.83 24.40 24.79
CA GLY A 698 29.30 23.94 23.48
C GLY A 698 29.40 22.42 23.38
N ILE A 699 29.25 21.91 22.17
CA ILE A 699 29.35 20.48 21.88
C ILE A 699 30.82 20.07 21.79
N ALA A 700 31.22 19.12 22.65
CA ALA A 700 32.57 18.57 22.69
C ALA A 700 32.80 17.52 21.58
N ALA A 701 32.87 17.96 20.31
CA ALA A 701 33.23 17.11 19.17
C ALA A 701 34.76 17.11 18.95
N ASP A 702 35.38 15.92 18.95
CA ASP A 702 36.82 15.76 18.71
C ASP A 702 37.15 14.82 17.55
N ARG A 703 36.23 13.91 17.20
CA ARG A 703 36.35 12.97 16.09
C ARG A 703 35.42 13.38 14.95
N PHE A 704 35.97 13.42 13.74
CA PHE A 704 35.29 13.86 12.55
C PHE A 704 35.51 12.90 11.37
N GLN A 705 34.46 12.73 10.57
CA GLN A 705 34.46 12.01 9.31
C GLN A 705 34.31 13.04 8.19
N LEU A 706 35.29 13.10 7.30
CA LEU A 706 35.30 13.96 6.12
C LEU A 706 34.82 13.14 4.92
N VAL A 707 33.61 13.43 4.45
CA VAL A 707 33.01 12.81 3.27
C VAL A 707 33.30 13.66 2.04
N VAL A 708 34.01 13.06 1.09
CA VAL A 708 34.44 13.73 -0.14
C VAL A 708 34.18 12.86 -1.38
N PRO A 709 33.91 13.46 -2.54
CA PRO A 709 33.92 12.77 -3.82
C PRO A 709 35.35 12.30 -4.19
N PRO A 710 35.52 11.32 -5.09
CA PRO A 710 36.84 10.76 -5.39
C PRO A 710 37.80 11.79 -5.99
N GLU A 711 37.28 12.81 -6.68
CA GLU A 711 38.06 13.90 -7.26
C GLU A 711 38.76 14.75 -6.20
N LEU A 712 38.17 14.86 -5.00
CA LEU A 712 38.73 15.62 -3.86
C LEU A 712 39.52 14.75 -2.89
N GLU A 713 39.54 13.42 -3.06
CA GLU A 713 40.27 12.50 -2.18
C GLU A 713 41.76 12.84 -2.14
N GLY A 714 42.38 13.08 -3.30
CA GLY A 714 43.79 13.46 -3.38
C GLY A 714 44.09 14.77 -2.66
N THR A 715 43.22 15.77 -2.81
CA THR A 715 43.32 17.06 -2.13
C THR A 715 43.14 16.91 -0.61
N ALA A 716 42.18 16.11 -0.16
CA ALA A 716 41.95 15.83 1.26
C ALA A 716 43.19 15.19 1.91
N TYR A 717 43.77 14.16 1.29
CA TYR A 717 44.98 13.52 1.80
C TYR A 717 46.20 14.44 1.74
N GLN A 718 46.34 15.28 0.71
CA GLN A 718 47.41 16.25 0.62
C GLN A 718 47.35 17.26 1.79
N ILE A 719 46.15 17.75 2.12
CA ILE A 719 45.94 18.68 3.23
C ILE A 719 46.20 18.01 4.58
N LEU A 720 45.77 16.76 4.76
CA LEU A 720 45.82 16.07 6.05
C LEU A 720 47.16 15.38 6.35
N ASN A 721 47.90 14.94 5.33
CA ASN A 721 49.22 14.31 5.51
C ASN A 721 50.39 15.29 5.46
N ALA A 722 50.17 16.55 5.10
CA ALA A 722 51.24 17.54 5.09
C ALA A 722 51.55 18.05 6.50
N GLU A 723 52.79 17.92 6.94
CA GLU A 723 53.27 18.44 8.25
C GLU A 723 53.23 19.97 8.31
N TRP A 724 53.45 20.61 7.17
CA TRP A 724 53.42 22.05 6.97
C TRP A 724 52.24 22.45 6.09
N LEU A 725 51.77 23.69 6.25
CA LEU A 725 50.66 24.25 5.48
C LEU A 725 50.94 24.19 3.96
N PRO A 726 50.18 23.41 3.18
CA PRO A 726 50.40 23.29 1.75
C PRO A 726 50.15 24.63 1.05
N GLY A 727 51.12 25.09 0.25
CA GLY A 727 50.99 26.34 -0.52
C GLY A 727 51.22 27.64 0.26
N GLY A 728 51.59 27.56 1.54
CA GLY A 728 52.00 28.73 2.31
C GLY A 728 53.47 29.09 2.09
N ASN A 729 53.80 30.38 2.01
CA ASN A 729 55.18 30.85 1.83
C ASN A 729 56.04 30.72 3.10
N ASN A 730 55.42 30.46 4.26
CA ASN A 730 56.05 30.64 5.57
C ASN A 730 56.41 29.32 6.28
N ASN A 731 56.14 28.16 5.67
CA ASN A 731 56.29 26.84 6.31
C ASN A 731 55.64 26.78 7.69
N ASP A 732 54.44 27.36 7.83
CA ASP A 732 53.69 27.30 9.08
C ASP A 732 53.25 25.86 9.37
N ALA A 733 53.28 25.44 10.64
CA ALA A 733 52.89 24.10 11.05
C ALA A 733 51.40 23.85 10.77
N ASN A 734 51.06 22.66 10.28
CA ASN A 734 49.68 22.28 10.03
C ASN A 734 49.04 21.61 11.26
N PRO A 735 48.05 22.23 11.93
CA PRO A 735 47.40 21.63 13.10
C PRO A 735 46.62 20.35 12.76
N LEU A 736 46.10 20.25 11.53
CA LEU A 736 45.27 19.11 11.08
C LEU A 736 46.08 17.81 10.95
N TYR A 737 47.40 17.91 10.72
CA TYR A 737 48.27 16.75 10.57
C TYR A 737 48.28 15.88 11.83
N SER A 738 48.44 16.52 13.00
CA SER A 738 48.45 15.83 14.29
C SER A 738 47.11 15.14 14.59
N ASP A 739 46.00 15.75 14.19
CA ASP A 739 44.66 15.20 14.38
C ASP A 739 44.40 14.02 13.46
N PHE A 740 44.85 14.11 12.21
CA PHE A 740 44.75 13.02 11.25
C PHE A 740 45.58 11.80 11.67
N LYS A 741 46.85 12.02 12.10
CA LYS A 741 47.71 10.94 12.62
C LYS A 741 47.16 10.30 13.89
N ALA A 742 46.46 11.07 14.73
CA ALA A 742 45.78 10.56 15.91
C ALA A 742 44.46 9.82 15.59
N GLY A 743 44.05 9.74 14.32
CA GLY A 743 42.79 9.11 13.92
C GLY A 743 41.54 9.91 14.29
N ARG A 744 41.69 11.21 14.62
CA ARG A 744 40.57 12.10 14.92
C ARG A 744 39.85 12.60 13.67
N ILE A 745 40.49 12.53 12.51
CA ILE A 745 39.86 12.82 11.22
C ILE A 745 39.98 11.58 10.34
N ILE A 746 38.86 11.06 9.85
CA ILE A 746 38.82 9.93 8.92
C ILE A 746 38.28 10.45 7.59
N VAL A 747 39.01 10.19 6.50
CA VAL A 747 38.56 10.54 5.14
C VAL A 747 37.75 9.37 4.59
N GLN A 748 36.54 9.65 4.10
CA GLN A 748 35.70 8.73 3.37
C GLN A 748 35.50 9.22 1.94
N ALA A 749 36.18 8.57 1.00
CA ALA A 749 35.99 8.80 -0.42
C ALA A 749 34.75 8.03 -0.90
N VAL A 750 33.76 8.76 -1.41
CA VAL A 750 32.46 8.22 -1.81
C VAL A 750 32.24 8.53 -3.27
N ASN A 751 31.92 7.52 -4.09
CA ASN A 751 31.64 7.74 -5.50
C ASN A 751 30.57 8.82 -5.70
N SER A 752 30.84 9.79 -6.58
CA SER A 752 29.98 10.94 -6.85
C SER A 752 28.54 10.55 -7.19
N ILE A 753 28.28 9.37 -7.75
CA ILE A 753 26.92 8.86 -7.99
C ILE A 753 26.05 8.78 -6.72
N TYR A 754 26.66 8.59 -5.55
CA TYR A 754 25.98 8.59 -4.25
C TYR A 754 25.84 10.00 -3.66
N LEU A 755 26.68 10.94 -4.12
CA LEU A 755 26.63 12.38 -3.84
C LEU A 755 25.92 13.15 -4.98
N GLN A 756 25.01 12.48 -5.72
CA GLN A 756 24.20 13.05 -6.81
C GLN A 756 24.96 13.57 -8.04
N GLY A 757 26.15 13.04 -8.29
CA GLY A 757 27.01 13.46 -9.39
C GLY A 757 27.81 14.73 -9.07
N ASP A 758 27.73 15.22 -7.83
CA ASP A 758 28.54 16.35 -7.39
C ASP A 758 29.99 15.93 -7.14
N VAL A 759 30.92 16.74 -7.63
CA VAL A 759 32.37 16.49 -7.58
C VAL A 759 33.12 17.54 -6.76
N ASN A 760 32.44 18.57 -6.25
CA ASN A 760 33.06 19.73 -5.61
C ASN A 760 32.66 19.89 -4.13
N ASN A 761 31.49 19.40 -3.74
CA ASN A 761 30.96 19.52 -2.40
C ASN A 761 31.69 18.56 -1.47
N TRP A 762 31.89 19.03 -0.24
CA TRP A 762 32.48 18.22 0.82
C TRP A 762 31.69 18.41 2.10
N TYR A 763 31.63 17.34 2.89
CA TYR A 763 30.83 17.31 4.11
C TYR A 763 31.71 16.83 5.26
N LEU A 764 31.55 17.46 6.40
CA LEU A 764 32.23 17.10 7.63
C LEU A 764 31.18 16.72 8.66
N LYS A 765 31.37 15.57 9.29
CA LYS A 765 30.43 15.06 10.28
C LYS A 765 31.16 14.65 11.54
N ALA A 766 30.62 14.96 12.71
CA ALA A 766 31.07 14.41 13.97
C ALA A 766 30.72 12.92 14.05
N ASP A 767 31.54 12.18 14.78
CA ASP A 767 31.27 10.80 15.12
C ASP A 767 29.92 10.69 15.86
N GLU A 768 29.08 9.72 15.46
CA GLU A 768 27.75 9.47 16.05
C GLU A 768 27.82 9.17 17.55
N SER A 769 28.97 8.67 18.04
CA SER A 769 29.19 8.45 19.48
C SER A 769 29.30 9.74 20.30
N GLN A 770 29.64 10.87 19.66
CA GLN A 770 29.78 12.17 20.32
C GLN A 770 28.52 13.04 20.14
N VAL A 771 27.97 13.05 18.92
CA VAL A 771 26.79 13.82 18.57
C VAL A 771 25.89 12.96 17.69
N PRO A 772 24.69 12.57 18.15
CA PRO A 772 23.77 11.80 17.33
C PRO A 772 23.30 12.67 16.16
N GLY A 773 23.69 12.32 14.94
CA GLY A 773 23.44 13.16 13.76
C GLY A 773 22.30 12.61 12.91
N ILE A 774 22.50 11.40 12.39
CA ILE A 774 21.57 10.77 11.44
C ILE A 774 21.25 9.38 11.94
N GLU A 775 19.96 9.05 11.96
CA GLU A 775 19.50 7.71 12.32
C GLU A 775 19.01 6.97 11.08
N PHE A 776 19.38 5.70 10.99
CA PHE A 776 18.97 4.77 9.96
C PHE A 776 18.50 3.48 10.60
N GLY A 777 17.41 2.88 10.12
CA GLY A 777 16.93 1.65 10.72
C GLY A 777 16.23 0.65 9.82
N TYR A 778 16.21 -0.58 10.31
CA TYR A 778 15.72 -1.78 9.64
C TYR A 778 14.46 -2.34 10.30
N LEU A 779 13.64 -3.04 9.52
CA LEU A 779 12.45 -3.72 10.04
C LEU A 779 12.84 -5.05 10.71
N ARG A 780 12.51 -5.24 11.98
CA ARG A 780 12.57 -6.55 12.67
C ARG A 780 13.92 -7.28 12.58
N GLY A 781 15.04 -6.55 12.67
CA GLY A 781 16.37 -7.14 12.52
C GLY A 781 16.74 -7.57 11.11
N GLN A 782 15.89 -7.34 10.11
CA GLN A 782 16.12 -7.70 8.71
C GLN A 782 17.03 -6.67 8.04
N VAL A 783 18.33 -6.81 8.29
CA VAL A 783 19.41 -5.97 7.70
C VAL A 783 19.66 -6.33 6.23
N LEU A 784 19.36 -7.56 5.85
CA LEU A 784 19.64 -8.11 4.53
C LEU A 784 18.39 -8.05 3.62
N PRO A 785 18.58 -7.90 2.30
CA PRO A 785 17.48 -8.02 1.34
C PRO A 785 17.03 -9.49 1.21
N GLU A 786 15.73 -9.70 1.01
CA GLU A 786 15.12 -11.03 0.88
C GLU A 786 14.54 -11.24 -0.54
N ILE A 787 14.54 -12.50 -1.00
CA ILE A 787 13.88 -12.91 -2.26
C ILE A 787 12.69 -13.79 -1.89
N LEU A 788 11.51 -13.43 -2.43
CA LEU A 788 10.27 -14.16 -2.24
C LEU A 788 9.77 -14.71 -3.58
N VAL A 789 9.15 -15.88 -3.55
CA VAL A 789 8.52 -16.53 -4.71
C VAL A 789 7.01 -16.42 -4.62
N GLN A 790 6.35 -16.39 -5.78
CA GLN A 790 4.91 -16.56 -5.85
C GLN A 790 4.55 -18.03 -5.56
N ASP A 791 3.93 -18.28 -4.41
CA ASP A 791 3.72 -19.60 -3.78
C ASP A 791 2.72 -20.54 -4.48
N ALA A 792 2.12 -20.12 -5.61
CA ALA A 792 1.09 -20.90 -6.31
C ALA A 792 1.34 -20.96 -7.82
N PRO A 793 1.89 -22.08 -8.34
CA PRO A 793 2.13 -22.24 -9.78
C PRO A 793 0.83 -22.27 -10.61
N LEU A 794 -0.31 -22.59 -9.98
CA LEU A 794 -1.64 -22.65 -10.62
C LEU A 794 -2.37 -21.31 -10.68
N VAL A 795 -1.76 -20.21 -10.20
CA VAL A 795 -2.41 -18.90 -10.11
C VAL A 795 -1.53 -17.82 -10.75
N GLY A 796 -2.12 -16.97 -11.58
CA GLY A 796 -1.46 -15.79 -12.17
C GLY A 796 -0.57 -16.10 -13.39
N ASN A 797 0.56 -15.39 -13.49
CA ASN A 797 1.45 -15.43 -14.67
C ASN A 797 2.18 -16.76 -14.86
N MET A 798 2.31 -17.57 -13.81
CA MET A 798 2.90 -18.91 -13.89
C MET A 798 2.05 -19.85 -14.75
N PHE A 799 0.72 -19.78 -14.62
CA PHE A 799 -0.22 -20.62 -15.38
C PHE A 799 -0.51 -20.07 -16.78
N SER A 800 -0.53 -18.75 -16.94
CA SER A 800 -0.95 -18.10 -18.19
C SER A 800 0.19 -17.79 -19.15
N ARG A 801 1.44 -17.74 -18.67
CA ARG A 801 2.59 -17.26 -19.47
C ARG A 801 3.90 -18.02 -19.21
N ASP A 802 3.89 -19.13 -18.47
CA ASP A 802 5.09 -19.91 -18.11
C ASP A 802 6.23 -19.05 -17.50
N VAL A 803 5.86 -18.07 -16.67
CA VAL A 803 6.81 -17.12 -16.06
C VAL A 803 6.83 -17.27 -14.55
N VAL A 804 7.99 -17.59 -13.97
CA VAL A 804 8.21 -17.57 -12.51
C VAL A 804 8.61 -16.16 -12.10
N THR A 805 7.85 -15.53 -11.21
CA THR A 805 8.16 -14.17 -10.75
C THR A 805 8.80 -14.19 -9.36
N TYR A 806 10.00 -13.63 -9.25
CA TYR A 806 10.73 -13.45 -8.00
C TYR A 806 10.56 -12.00 -7.52
N LYS A 807 10.35 -11.81 -6.22
CA LYS A 807 10.21 -10.50 -5.58
C LYS A 807 11.42 -10.23 -4.71
N LEU A 808 12.19 -9.20 -5.06
CA LEU A 808 13.21 -8.63 -4.18
C LEU A 808 12.54 -7.65 -3.20
N ARG A 809 12.81 -7.79 -1.90
CA ARG A 809 12.31 -6.85 -0.88
C ARG A 809 13.44 -6.44 0.08
N HIS A 810 13.50 -5.17 0.41
CA HIS A 810 14.40 -4.61 1.41
C HIS A 810 13.68 -3.44 2.11
N VAL A 811 13.62 -3.44 3.44
CA VAL A 811 12.82 -2.49 4.20
C VAL A 811 13.70 -1.71 5.16
N TYR A 812 13.76 -0.39 4.95
CA TYR A 812 14.55 0.51 5.77
C TYR A 812 14.02 1.95 5.71
N GLY A 813 14.39 2.76 6.68
CA GLY A 813 14.05 4.18 6.78
C GLY A 813 15.09 4.92 7.62
N GLY A 814 14.97 6.24 7.72
CA GLY A 814 15.88 7.06 8.49
C GLY A 814 15.51 8.53 8.41
N ALA A 815 16.11 9.35 9.27
CA ALA A 815 15.96 10.79 9.28
C ALA A 815 17.18 11.48 9.92
N GLN A 816 17.26 12.79 9.71
CA GLN A 816 18.24 13.66 10.34
C GLN A 816 17.75 14.00 11.76
N VAL A 817 18.48 13.52 12.76
CA VAL A 817 18.12 13.66 14.18
C VAL A 817 18.63 14.98 14.74
N ASP A 818 19.90 15.33 14.49
CA ASP A 818 20.49 16.59 14.90
C ASP A 818 21.43 17.12 13.80
N TRP A 819 21.36 18.43 13.55
CA TRP A 819 22.21 19.11 12.57
C TRP A 819 23.52 19.61 13.17
N ARG A 820 23.62 19.73 14.50
CA ARG A 820 24.80 20.31 15.18
C ARG A 820 26.09 19.52 14.96
N GLY A 821 25.97 18.23 14.68
CA GLY A 821 27.11 17.35 14.38
C GLY A 821 27.56 17.39 12.92
N ALA A 822 26.97 18.22 12.06
CA ALA A 822 27.24 18.20 10.62
C ALA A 822 27.61 19.60 10.10
N TYR A 823 28.53 19.66 9.15
CA TYR A 823 28.89 20.85 8.37
C TYR A 823 29.01 20.48 6.89
N GLY A 824 28.43 21.29 6.01
CA GLY A 824 28.41 21.04 4.58
C GLY A 824 28.89 22.25 3.80
N ALA A 825 29.86 22.05 2.92
CA ALA A 825 30.30 23.07 1.98
C ALA A 825 29.72 22.78 0.59
N ILE A 826 28.74 23.60 0.20
CA ILE A 826 28.06 23.53 -1.09
C ILE A 826 28.73 24.53 -2.03
N VAL A 827 29.67 24.02 -2.83
CA VAL A 827 30.49 24.79 -3.77
C VAL A 827 29.67 25.01 -5.05
N PRO A 828 29.32 26.27 -5.39
CA PRO A 828 28.43 26.58 -6.51
C PRO A 828 29.06 26.35 -7.90
#